data_AF-A0A812LID1-F1
#
_entry.id   AF-A0A812LID1-F1
#
_cell.length_a   1.000
_cell.length_b   1.000
_cell.length_c   1.000
_cell.angle_alpha   90.00
_cell.angle_beta   90.00
_cell.angle_gamma   90.00
#
_symmetry.space_group_name_H-M   'P 1'
#
loop_
_entity.id
_entity.type
_entity.pdbx_description
1 polymer ?
#
loop_
_entity_poly.entity_id
_entity_poly.type
_entity_poly.pdbx_seq_one_letter_code
_entity_poly.pdbx_strand_id
1 'polypeptide(L)'
;MGSSYGCCHGASQRVVCDPDHKSGTSLLYLDRDFDDLASAKAKRRDNTSHVSGKLRGVPVLRIPTSNFPLIASSIERSAVDEFKHMLGSHGVDTTGWGRDGTKAIEHLFWELFVQHGSILTGIGTGKLKRVTRILKLQILADINGVDHVMVSRLQFTHDGQQVQRQQLPLRRLCWKMPSDNALLQSCEINLCDENNEYAESWKSCWPSVLEDRLGICSSLQHQLDEVASAYSYHTEDNALSEGYPGLNTLYCVHQATFRVTNPAHAKVACIGLPLGQDFATADGSFCLERFHSEDTLPIGSQLNVWSWFPRQEFDKASAQKSFSEPTKCKQGGEIKVPEGVENELMLRKRVPVSDGVSKLVSLEVTGASTGNAKKAAPNTKLRRVLSKKRTDWGTVRKMASKMLDVSYTLQQFTQDLAAFPELSLYLRDGVVETGSGRTADDEYQRTMCAFFAIYWLMRLDIDGRQGFCFGTDETWTALEESAVQDGQVAMKSGTAPTELQRRLYQLERRLAFFNNAQWSFFRRLMVDAGLLEQTCQGGRNTFRINETRMVSLLALTAIHDIMKIENLLPTVQPEHDGYHGYAAGDVIGDHDHALCYVMEHYPDLLPSFKDLDPAERQSVQFTQCNLCFNHGWLVQAEAPPGAIFTKFREALARDHRHGGAKDIALYFVHWLTDLAGAEPTPLGGCEKFAIKFPLHVLNSFLQSFKFIEGISVRTETQVMEKYLKYRWSDHVPSLGEPPQGPHALAAMRLLCMAQANGRTIVDAFNQELPSEDKDVLSIEMSRTGCAGQFFSPDLTPSEVTKAAGPAFLVYYGPAFLQALGADCPVLRLRVLSEIYRCARELWPESQAAAAMSVHIRIDTIKGLAVQEIQDVLTKGELWLVTKHNESEAFVERASHRKLNRFVRSCQKFQVLDLGFLSESSIS
;
A
#
# COMPACT_ATOMS: atom_id res chain seq x y z
N MET A 1 5.58 48.91 11.56
CA MET A 1 6.96 48.84 11.01
C MET A 1 7.81 48.06 12.00
N GLY A 2 8.41 46.96 11.56
CA GLY A 2 9.17 46.03 12.39
C GLY A 2 9.12 44.62 11.80
N SER A 3 9.79 44.43 10.67
CA SER A 3 9.93 43.16 9.96
C SER A 3 11.05 42.33 10.59
N SER A 4 10.75 41.11 11.02
CA SER A 4 11.76 40.08 11.30
C SER A 4 11.62 38.98 10.23
N TYR A 5 12.56 38.97 9.29
CA TYR A 5 12.77 37.88 8.34
C TYR A 5 13.30 36.65 9.09
N GLY A 6 12.46 35.62 9.25
CA GLY A 6 12.87 34.29 9.65
C GLY A 6 13.22 33.45 8.43
N CYS A 7 14.50 33.17 8.24
CA CYS A 7 15.00 32.23 7.23
C CYS A 7 14.70 30.79 7.71
N CYS A 8 13.73 30.12 7.10
CA CYS A 8 13.47 28.69 7.34
C CYS A 8 14.34 27.86 6.38
N HIS A 9 15.45 27.31 6.87
CA HIS A 9 16.15 26.19 6.23
C HIS A 9 15.52 24.87 6.71
N GLY A 10 15.30 23.95 5.78
CA GLY A 10 14.54 22.70 5.97
C GLY A 10 15.08 21.79 7.08
N ALA A 11 14.18 21.04 7.70
CA ALA A 11 14.47 20.08 8.77
C ALA A 11 15.27 18.87 8.22
N SER A 12 16.60 18.95 8.26
CA SER A 12 17.47 17.79 8.13
C SER A 12 17.48 16.98 9.45
N GLN A 13 17.41 15.65 9.37
CA GLN A 13 17.47 14.76 10.52
C GLN A 13 18.80 14.99 11.28
N ARG A 14 18.75 15.19 12.60
CA ARG A 14 19.95 15.38 13.41
C ARG A 14 20.51 14.04 13.87
N VAL A 15 21.65 13.64 13.30
CA VAL A 15 22.58 12.70 13.95
C VAL A 15 23.24 13.46 15.10
N VAL A 16 23.25 12.89 16.31
CA VAL A 16 23.89 13.51 17.49
C VAL A 16 24.87 12.51 18.07
N CYS A 17 26.14 12.91 18.14
CA CYS A 17 27.15 12.19 18.88
C CYS A 17 27.00 12.51 20.37
N ASP A 18 27.09 11.51 21.23
CA ASP A 18 27.21 11.69 22.68
C ASP A 18 28.70 11.84 23.04
N PRO A 19 29.18 13.06 23.37
CA PRO A 19 30.59 13.28 23.64
C PRO A 19 31.02 12.85 25.07
N ASP A 20 30.08 12.50 25.95
CA ASP A 20 30.36 12.31 27.38
C ASP A 20 30.63 10.84 27.79
N HIS A 21 30.65 9.89 26.84
CA HIS A 21 30.94 8.47 27.12
C HIS A 21 32.39 8.07 26.83
N LYS A 22 33.17 7.81 27.90
CA LYS A 22 34.58 7.35 27.86
C LYS A 22 34.82 5.93 27.28
N SER A 23 33.85 5.27 26.62
CA SER A 23 34.04 3.87 26.17
C SER A 23 33.33 3.44 24.87
N GLY A 24 32.88 4.34 24.00
CA GLY A 24 32.42 3.95 22.66
C GLY A 24 31.58 5.00 21.94
N THR A 25 31.73 5.11 20.62
CA THR A 25 30.90 5.98 19.77
C THR A 25 29.52 5.33 19.57
N SER A 26 28.45 6.05 19.93
CA SER A 26 27.07 5.63 19.68
C SER A 26 26.39 6.55 18.67
N LEU A 27 25.60 5.98 17.76
CA LEU A 27 24.77 6.68 16.78
C LEU A 27 23.34 6.78 17.30
N LEU A 28 22.81 8.00 17.40
CA LEU A 28 21.37 8.24 17.60
C LEU A 28 20.69 8.53 16.25
N TYR A 29 19.70 7.73 15.86
CA TYR A 29 18.92 7.96 14.64
C TYR A 29 17.41 7.85 14.90
N LEU A 30 16.61 8.52 14.06
CA LEU A 30 15.15 8.51 14.15
C LEU A 30 14.59 7.39 13.27
N ASP A 31 14.06 6.35 13.91
CA ASP A 31 13.48 5.18 13.26
C ASP A 31 12.04 5.49 12.83
N ARG A 32 11.77 5.42 11.52
CA ARG A 32 10.42 5.52 10.96
C ARG A 32 9.85 4.10 10.89
N ASP A 33 8.67 3.90 11.48
CA ASP A 33 8.06 2.57 11.56
C ASP A 33 7.75 2.03 10.13
N PHE A 34 7.94 0.72 9.96
CA PHE A 34 8.04 0.05 8.65
C PHE A 34 6.70 -0.04 7.89
N ASP A 35 5.58 0.09 8.60
CA ASP A 35 4.21 -0.06 8.05
C ASP A 35 3.82 1.07 7.08
N ASP A 36 4.47 2.24 7.13
CA ASP A 36 4.11 3.41 6.32
C ASP A 36 4.77 3.45 4.91
N LEU A 37 5.69 2.52 4.60
CA LEU A 37 6.59 2.65 3.44
C LEU A 37 6.13 1.97 2.15
N ALA A 38 5.09 1.11 2.17
CA ALA A 38 4.48 0.62 0.94
C ALA A 38 3.81 1.76 0.13
N SER A 39 3.62 2.93 0.73
CA SER A 39 3.00 4.12 0.13
C SER A 39 4.01 5.22 -0.28
N ALA A 40 5.27 5.18 0.20
CA ALA A 40 6.14 6.36 0.19
C ALA A 40 7.20 6.42 -0.94
N LYS A 41 7.10 5.60 -2.01
CA LYS A 41 8.02 5.71 -3.16
C LYS A 41 7.73 6.89 -4.10
N ALA A 42 6.71 7.72 -3.83
CA ALA A 42 6.49 8.97 -4.56
C ALA A 42 6.26 10.14 -3.60
N LYS A 43 7.23 11.08 -3.60
CA LYS A 43 7.19 12.53 -3.27
C LYS A 43 8.21 12.97 -2.24
N ARG A 44 8.99 13.98 -2.66
CA ARG A 44 9.65 14.98 -1.82
C ARG A 44 9.25 16.36 -2.34
N ARG A 45 8.21 16.96 -1.77
CA ARG A 45 7.99 18.41 -1.73
C ARG A 45 7.13 18.75 -0.52
N ASP A 46 7.50 19.87 0.11
CA ASP A 46 7.08 20.31 1.43
C ASP A 46 5.56 20.41 1.57
N ASN A 47 5.00 19.48 2.34
CA ASN A 47 3.79 19.69 3.13
C ASN A 47 4.11 19.21 4.54
N THR A 48 3.87 20.06 5.53
CA THR A 48 4.11 19.80 6.96
C THR A 48 3.15 18.75 7.49
N SER A 49 3.39 17.48 7.16
CA SER A 49 2.84 16.32 7.89
C SER A 49 3.89 15.86 8.90
N HIS A 50 3.51 15.85 10.19
CA HIS A 50 4.39 15.41 11.27
C HIS A 50 4.58 13.89 11.19
N VAL A 51 5.75 13.46 10.71
CA VAL A 51 6.17 12.05 10.71
C VAL A 51 6.70 11.70 12.11
N SER A 52 5.95 10.88 12.86
CA SER A 52 6.37 10.32 14.16
C SER A 52 7.44 9.24 13.94
N GLY A 53 8.57 9.32 14.64
CA GLY A 53 9.60 8.29 14.62
C GLY A 53 10.27 8.13 15.99
N LYS A 54 10.72 6.91 16.32
CA LYS A 54 11.37 6.58 17.60
C LYS A 54 12.88 6.81 17.51
N LEU A 55 13.45 7.58 18.44
CA LEU A 55 14.90 7.77 18.51
C LEU A 55 15.57 6.50 19.07
N ARG A 56 16.48 5.86 18.33
CA ARG A 56 17.27 4.69 18.75
C ARG A 56 18.75 5.04 18.86
N GLY A 57 19.43 4.51 19.87
CA GLY A 57 20.88 4.55 20.01
C GLY A 57 21.50 3.21 19.63
N VAL A 58 22.49 3.20 18.73
CA VAL A 58 23.19 1.99 18.30
C VAL A 58 24.71 2.17 18.43
N PRO A 59 25.45 1.18 18.96
CA PRO A 59 26.90 1.24 19.03
C PRO A 59 27.52 1.23 17.62
N VAL A 60 28.55 2.03 17.39
CA VAL A 60 29.27 2.11 16.11
C VAL A 60 30.60 1.38 16.21
N LEU A 61 30.73 0.27 15.48
CA LEU A 61 31.99 -0.42 15.27
C LEU A 61 32.81 0.33 14.21
N ARG A 62 34.03 0.73 14.59
CA ARG A 62 35.03 1.21 13.63
C ARG A 62 35.71 0.01 13.01
N ILE A 63 35.57 -0.12 11.70
CA ILE A 63 36.25 -1.18 10.95
C ILE A 63 37.65 -0.67 10.58
N PRO A 64 38.72 -1.43 10.86
CA PRO A 64 40.05 -1.10 10.37
C PRO A 64 40.01 -1.06 8.83
N THR A 65 40.23 0.11 8.23
CA THR A 65 40.30 0.24 6.78
C THR A 65 41.60 -0.37 6.28
N SER A 66 41.51 -1.55 5.68
CA SER A 66 42.64 -2.25 5.04
C SER A 66 43.12 -1.55 3.76
N ASN A 67 42.28 -0.69 3.17
CA ASN A 67 42.58 0.08 1.96
C ASN A 67 42.43 1.58 2.21
N PHE A 68 43.44 2.35 1.83
CA PHE A 68 43.40 3.82 1.91
C PHE A 68 42.25 4.35 1.04
N PRO A 69 41.30 5.11 1.58
CA PRO A 69 40.26 5.73 0.77
C PRO A 69 40.91 6.79 -0.13
N LEU A 70 40.84 6.56 -1.44
CA LEU A 70 41.12 7.59 -2.42
C LEU A 70 40.06 8.69 -2.25
N ILE A 71 40.52 9.88 -1.87
CA ILE A 71 39.68 11.07 -1.84
C ILE A 71 39.24 11.33 -3.27
N ALA A 72 37.98 11.68 -3.54
CA ALA A 72 37.51 11.93 -4.91
C ALA A 72 38.40 12.92 -5.69
N SER A 73 39.10 13.83 -5.00
CA SER A 73 40.09 14.75 -5.56
C SER A 73 41.35 14.08 -6.13
N SER A 74 41.61 12.81 -5.81
CA SER A 74 42.73 12.02 -6.32
C SER A 74 42.43 11.30 -7.63
N ILE A 75 41.16 11.25 -8.06
CA ILE A 75 40.79 10.71 -9.37
C ILE A 75 41.10 11.78 -10.42
N GLU A 76 41.92 11.43 -11.41
CA GLU A 76 42.30 12.34 -12.49
C GLU A 76 41.05 12.72 -13.30
N ARG A 77 40.66 14.01 -13.29
CA ARG A 77 39.43 14.47 -13.95
C ARG A 77 39.42 14.19 -15.45
N SER A 78 40.57 14.32 -16.11
CA SER A 78 40.78 13.96 -17.51
C SER A 78 40.37 12.52 -17.81
N ALA A 79 40.79 11.56 -16.98
CA ALA A 79 40.43 10.15 -17.14
C ALA A 79 38.92 9.91 -16.96
N VAL A 80 38.27 10.62 -16.04
CA VAL A 80 36.81 10.54 -15.85
C VAL A 80 36.06 11.14 -17.05
N ASP A 81 36.53 12.25 -17.60
CA ASP A 81 35.93 12.90 -18.77
C ASP A 81 36.08 12.03 -20.03
N GLU A 82 37.25 11.41 -20.23
CA GLU A 82 37.47 10.42 -21.30
C GLU A 82 36.55 9.21 -21.13
N PHE A 83 36.41 8.71 -19.90
CA PHE A 83 35.49 7.62 -19.58
C PHE A 83 34.03 8.01 -19.85
N LYS A 84 33.62 9.24 -19.52
CA LYS A 84 32.30 9.79 -19.85
C LYS A 84 32.04 9.81 -21.35
N HIS A 85 33.03 10.27 -22.10
CA HIS A 85 32.94 10.31 -23.56
C HIS A 85 32.81 8.91 -24.15
N MET A 86 33.56 7.93 -23.62
CA MET A 86 33.48 6.52 -24.02
C MET A 86 32.09 5.91 -23.74
N LEU A 87 31.50 6.18 -22.57
CA LEU A 87 30.13 5.75 -22.26
C LEU A 87 29.11 6.35 -23.25
N GLY A 88 29.22 7.66 -23.51
CA GLY A 88 28.34 8.37 -24.44
C GLY A 88 28.46 7.88 -25.88
N SER A 89 29.67 7.55 -26.35
CA SER A 89 29.88 7.00 -27.69
C SER A 89 29.26 5.61 -27.90
N HIS A 90 28.91 4.91 -26.81
CA HIS A 90 28.21 3.63 -26.81
C HIS A 90 26.74 3.74 -26.36
N GLY A 91 26.17 4.94 -26.41
CA GLY A 91 24.74 5.16 -26.18
C GLY A 91 24.30 5.16 -24.71
N VAL A 92 25.23 5.27 -23.76
CA VAL A 92 24.89 5.40 -22.34
C VAL A 92 24.75 6.88 -21.98
N ASP A 93 23.53 7.32 -21.68
CA ASP A 93 23.26 8.68 -21.21
C ASP A 93 23.60 8.82 -19.73
N THR A 94 24.62 9.63 -19.44
CA THR A 94 25.12 9.89 -18.07
C THR A 94 24.63 11.23 -17.51
N THR A 95 23.76 11.96 -18.22
CA THR A 95 23.32 13.32 -17.80
C THR A 95 22.52 13.32 -16.49
N GLY A 96 21.80 12.24 -16.21
CA GLY A 96 21.05 12.05 -14.96
C GLY A 96 21.86 11.47 -13.79
N TRP A 97 23.11 11.05 -14.01
CA TRP A 97 23.92 10.38 -12.99
C TRP A 97 24.39 11.36 -11.90
N GLY A 98 24.36 10.91 -10.64
CA GLY A 98 24.67 11.74 -9.46
C GLY A 98 23.52 12.63 -8.99
N ARG A 99 22.31 12.44 -9.53
CA ARG A 99 21.07 13.13 -9.12
C ARG A 99 20.02 12.11 -8.69
N ASP A 100 19.11 12.54 -7.82
CA ASP A 100 17.91 11.77 -7.44
C ASP A 100 18.18 10.32 -6.96
N GLY A 101 19.30 10.10 -6.25
CA GLY A 101 19.67 8.79 -5.73
C GLY A 101 20.48 7.90 -6.69
N THR A 102 20.70 8.34 -7.92
CA THR A 102 21.61 7.67 -8.86
C THR A 102 23.07 7.94 -8.49
N LYS A 103 23.96 7.02 -8.85
CA LYS A 103 25.40 7.18 -8.61
C LYS A 103 26.01 8.08 -9.68
N ALA A 104 27.03 8.84 -9.32
CA ALA A 104 27.77 9.67 -10.25
C ALA A 104 28.72 8.82 -11.13
N ILE A 105 29.27 9.43 -12.17
CA ILE A 105 30.20 8.75 -13.07
C ILE A 105 31.50 8.33 -12.37
N GLU A 106 31.96 9.14 -11.42
CA GLU A 106 33.12 8.89 -10.58
C GLU A 106 32.95 7.60 -9.78
N HIS A 107 31.72 7.24 -9.38
CA HIS A 107 31.44 5.97 -8.71
C HIS A 107 31.65 4.79 -9.63
N LEU A 108 31.20 4.87 -10.89
CA LEU A 108 31.41 3.77 -11.84
C LEU A 108 32.89 3.65 -12.20
N PHE A 109 33.56 4.79 -12.43
CA PHE A 109 35.00 4.81 -12.70
C PHE A 109 35.79 4.17 -11.55
N TRP A 110 35.50 4.57 -10.32
CA TRP A 110 36.12 4.00 -9.12
C TRP A 110 35.81 2.51 -8.98
N GLU A 111 34.58 2.08 -9.26
CA GLU A 111 34.20 0.67 -9.20
C GLU A 111 34.97 -0.19 -10.22
N LEU A 112 35.21 0.32 -11.43
CA LEU A 112 35.88 -0.41 -12.52
C LEU A 112 37.41 -0.41 -12.40
N PHE A 113 38.00 0.76 -12.17
CA PHE A 113 39.45 0.97 -12.31
C PHE A 113 40.19 1.02 -10.97
N VAL A 114 39.48 1.22 -9.86
CA VAL A 114 40.11 1.33 -8.53
C VAL A 114 39.76 0.14 -7.65
N GLN A 115 38.47 -0.20 -7.54
CA GLN A 115 38.04 -1.37 -6.78
C GLN A 115 38.16 -2.67 -7.57
N HIS A 116 38.19 -2.57 -8.91
CA HIS A 116 38.04 -3.72 -9.81
C HIS A 116 36.81 -4.58 -9.46
N GLY A 117 35.73 -3.98 -8.92
CA GLY A 117 34.54 -4.71 -8.49
C GLY A 117 33.57 -5.05 -9.64
N SER A 118 33.83 -4.48 -10.81
CA SER A 118 33.06 -4.70 -12.03
C SER A 118 33.97 -4.54 -13.26
N ILE A 119 33.46 -4.98 -14.41
CA ILE A 119 34.03 -4.71 -15.73
C ILE A 119 32.96 -4.19 -16.69
N LEU A 120 33.37 -3.61 -17.81
CA LEU A 120 32.48 -3.30 -18.94
C LEU A 120 32.83 -4.19 -20.13
N THR A 121 31.81 -4.71 -20.80
CA THR A 121 31.93 -5.52 -22.02
C THR A 121 31.09 -4.94 -23.15
N GLY A 122 31.31 -5.40 -24.37
CA GLY A 122 30.57 -4.94 -25.55
C GLY A 122 31.15 -3.67 -26.18
N ILE A 123 32.46 -3.44 -26.00
CA ILE A 123 33.13 -2.30 -26.62
C ILE A 123 33.25 -2.55 -28.11
N GLY A 124 32.71 -1.63 -28.91
CA GLY A 124 32.57 -1.79 -30.36
C GLY A 124 31.27 -2.48 -30.81
N THR A 125 30.47 -3.05 -29.91
CA THR A 125 29.18 -3.70 -30.27
C THR A 125 27.97 -2.76 -30.16
N GLY A 126 28.20 -1.45 -30.04
CA GLY A 126 27.17 -0.41 -29.95
C GLY A 126 26.34 -0.39 -28.66
N LYS A 127 26.57 -1.33 -27.74
CA LYS A 127 25.91 -1.41 -26.42
C LYS A 127 26.89 -1.94 -25.39
N LEU A 128 27.13 -1.17 -24.33
CA LEU A 128 27.94 -1.60 -23.19
C LEU A 128 27.10 -2.40 -22.21
N LYS A 129 27.73 -3.41 -21.60
CA LYS A 129 27.17 -4.18 -20.48
C LYS A 129 28.14 -4.15 -19.32
N ARG A 130 27.65 -3.78 -18.14
CA ARG A 130 28.40 -3.87 -16.88
C ARG A 130 28.28 -5.27 -16.32
N VAL A 131 29.38 -5.88 -15.91
CA VAL A 131 29.37 -7.20 -15.28
C VAL A 131 29.93 -7.08 -13.88
N THR A 132 29.14 -7.49 -12.90
CA THR A 132 29.51 -7.41 -11.49
C THR A 132 29.24 -8.75 -10.81
N ARG A 133 30.22 -9.23 -10.05
CA ARG A 133 30.10 -10.46 -9.28
C ARG A 133 30.00 -10.09 -7.81
N ILE A 134 29.04 -10.64 -7.10
CA ILE A 134 28.70 -10.22 -5.74
C ILE A 134 28.69 -11.45 -4.83
N LEU A 135 29.35 -11.34 -3.68
CA LEU A 135 29.20 -12.28 -2.58
C LEU A 135 28.25 -11.69 -1.53
N LYS A 136 27.11 -12.33 -1.31
CA LYS A 136 26.17 -12.06 -0.21
C LYS A 136 26.40 -13.09 0.91
N LEU A 137 26.55 -12.63 2.14
CA LEU A 137 26.71 -13.48 3.31
C LEU A 137 25.43 -13.49 4.14
N GLN A 138 24.80 -14.65 4.26
CA GLN A 138 23.65 -14.86 5.14
C GLN A 138 24.14 -15.36 6.50
N ILE A 139 24.26 -14.47 7.48
CA ILE A 139 24.71 -14.84 8.84
C ILE A 139 23.49 -15.15 9.70
N LEU A 140 23.44 -16.38 10.20
CA LEU A 140 22.39 -16.91 11.04
C LEU A 140 22.83 -16.99 12.50
N ALA A 141 21.96 -16.64 13.43
CA ALA A 141 22.18 -16.86 14.86
C ALA A 141 20.89 -17.33 15.53
N ASP A 142 21.01 -18.22 16.50
CA ASP A 142 19.90 -18.55 17.39
C ASP A 142 19.81 -17.48 18.48
N ILE A 143 18.71 -16.73 18.48
CA ILE A 143 18.41 -15.69 19.47
C ILE A 143 17.11 -16.10 20.15
N ASN A 144 17.21 -16.49 21.41
CA ASN A 144 16.08 -16.94 22.23
C ASN A 144 15.31 -18.14 21.64
N GLY A 145 16.01 -19.10 21.03
CA GLY A 145 15.41 -20.31 20.44
C GLY A 145 14.88 -20.10 19.02
N VAL A 146 15.14 -18.94 18.41
CA VAL A 146 14.66 -18.57 17.08
C VAL A 146 15.84 -18.21 16.18
N ASP A 147 15.90 -18.85 15.02
CA ASP A 147 16.84 -18.49 13.95
C ASP A 147 16.57 -17.07 13.47
N HIS A 148 17.56 -16.19 13.60
CA HIS A 148 17.59 -14.85 13.04
C HIS A 148 18.65 -14.75 11.95
N VAL A 149 18.44 -13.84 11.01
CA VAL A 149 19.39 -13.46 9.98
C VAL A 149 19.76 -11.99 10.12
N MET A 150 21.03 -11.70 9.97
CA MET A 150 21.53 -10.34 10.03
C MET A 150 21.33 -9.61 8.69
N VAL A 151 20.75 -8.41 8.74
CA VAL A 151 20.52 -7.55 7.57
C VAL A 151 20.86 -6.10 7.88
N SER A 152 21.35 -5.37 6.87
CA SER A 152 21.46 -3.91 6.93
C SER A 152 20.07 -3.33 6.82
N ARG A 153 19.65 -2.57 7.84
CA ARG A 153 18.37 -1.86 7.95
C ARG A 153 18.47 -0.45 7.39
N LEU A 154 19.56 0.23 7.68
CA LEU A 154 19.80 1.62 7.30
C LEU A 154 21.22 1.79 6.78
N GLN A 155 21.37 2.57 5.72
CA GLN A 155 22.67 2.95 5.18
C GLN A 155 22.75 4.46 5.02
N PHE A 156 23.81 5.08 5.51
CA PHE A 156 24.20 6.44 5.17
C PHE A 156 25.37 6.37 4.20
N THR A 157 25.24 7.01 3.06
CA THR A 157 26.27 7.03 2.04
C THR A 157 27.09 8.32 2.12
N HIS A 158 28.27 8.33 1.49
CA HIS A 158 29.21 9.45 1.50
C HIS A 158 28.63 10.82 1.05
N ASP A 159 27.55 10.84 0.26
CA ASP A 159 26.87 12.06 -0.20
C ASP A 159 25.76 12.54 0.75
N GLY A 160 25.65 11.92 1.93
CA GLY A 160 24.63 12.23 2.93
C GLY A 160 23.29 11.53 2.71
N GLN A 161 23.13 10.76 1.62
CA GLN A 161 21.87 10.06 1.39
C GLN A 161 21.68 8.91 2.39
N GLN A 162 20.45 8.82 2.88
CA GLN A 162 19.98 7.77 3.77
C GLN A 162 19.13 6.78 2.97
N VAL A 163 19.58 5.53 2.90
CA VAL A 163 18.91 4.45 2.19
C VAL A 163 18.45 3.41 3.20
N GLN A 164 17.14 3.21 3.31
CA GLN A 164 16.57 2.12 4.10
C GLN A 164 16.41 0.89 3.21
N ARG A 165 16.98 -0.24 3.61
CA ARG A 165 16.89 -1.51 2.86
C ARG A 165 16.98 -2.69 3.82
N GLN A 166 16.85 -3.91 3.28
CA GLN A 166 17.04 -5.16 4.01
C GLN A 166 18.07 -5.97 3.23
N GLN A 167 19.32 -5.57 3.32
CA GLN A 167 20.39 -6.11 2.50
C GLN A 167 21.29 -7.01 3.34
N LEU A 168 21.56 -8.22 2.87
CA LEU A 168 22.59 -9.06 3.46
C LEU A 168 23.96 -8.37 3.38
N PRO A 169 24.88 -8.60 4.34
CA PRO A 169 26.28 -8.23 4.18
C PRO A 169 26.79 -8.69 2.81
N LEU A 170 27.33 -7.76 2.02
CA LEU A 170 27.81 -8.10 0.68
C LEU A 170 29.08 -7.36 0.31
N ARG A 171 29.82 -7.95 -0.62
CA ARG A 171 30.98 -7.36 -1.29
C ARG A 171 30.96 -7.72 -2.77
N ARG A 172 31.49 -6.83 -3.61
CA ARG A 172 31.81 -7.19 -5.00
C ARG A 172 33.09 -8.02 -5.03
N LEU A 173 33.12 -9.01 -5.91
CA LEU A 173 34.32 -9.79 -6.15
C LEU A 173 35.25 -9.02 -7.10
N CYS A 174 36.51 -8.90 -6.72
CA CYS A 174 37.54 -8.24 -7.51
C CYS A 174 37.86 -9.03 -8.79
N TRP A 175 37.94 -8.34 -9.92
CA TRP A 175 38.40 -8.89 -11.19
C TRP A 175 39.93 -8.87 -11.28
N LYS A 176 40.52 -9.96 -11.76
CA LYS A 176 41.96 -10.22 -11.93
C LYS A 176 42.35 -10.15 -13.42
N MET A 177 42.10 -9.01 -14.07
CA MET A 177 42.41 -8.90 -15.50
C MET A 177 43.94 -8.85 -15.72
N PRO A 178 44.49 -9.56 -16.74
CA PRO A 178 45.94 -9.57 -17.01
C PRO A 178 46.51 -8.21 -17.45
N SER A 179 45.66 -7.37 -18.04
CA SER A 179 45.89 -5.95 -18.28
C SER A 179 44.98 -5.17 -17.35
N ASP A 180 45.41 -4.04 -16.79
CA ASP A 180 44.60 -3.10 -15.98
C ASP A 180 43.39 -2.50 -16.73
N ASN A 181 43.01 -3.09 -17.85
CA ASN A 181 41.92 -2.69 -18.70
C ASN A 181 40.61 -3.38 -18.28
N ALA A 182 39.78 -2.67 -17.52
CA ALA A 182 38.43 -3.11 -17.13
C ALA A 182 37.41 -3.12 -18.31
N LEU A 183 37.90 -2.92 -19.54
CA LEU A 183 37.14 -2.67 -20.76
C LEU A 183 37.39 -3.82 -21.77
N LEU A 184 36.42 -4.71 -21.94
CA LEU A 184 36.52 -5.88 -22.83
C LEU A 184 35.81 -5.66 -24.19
N GLN A 185 36.51 -5.98 -25.29
CA GLN A 185 36.01 -5.83 -26.67
C GLN A 185 35.01 -6.93 -27.08
N SER A 186 35.20 -8.18 -26.67
CA SER A 186 34.32 -9.30 -27.05
C SER A 186 33.68 -9.98 -25.83
N CYS A 187 32.47 -10.53 -26.02
CA CYS A 187 31.76 -11.37 -25.05
C CYS A 187 32.23 -12.85 -25.06
N GLU A 188 33.44 -13.14 -25.54
CA GLU A 188 33.92 -14.52 -25.73
C GLU A 188 34.30 -15.21 -24.40
N ILE A 189 34.43 -14.44 -23.32
CA ILE A 189 34.64 -14.98 -21.98
C ILE A 189 33.30 -15.45 -21.42
N ASN A 190 33.24 -16.65 -20.84
CA ASN A 190 32.05 -17.15 -20.14
C ASN A 190 31.90 -16.40 -18.79
N LEU A 191 31.40 -15.18 -18.85
CA LEU A 191 31.26 -14.27 -17.70
C LEU A 191 30.25 -14.78 -16.66
N CYS A 192 29.37 -15.69 -17.05
CA CYS A 192 28.35 -16.30 -16.19
C CYS A 192 28.86 -17.52 -15.42
N ASP A 193 30.06 -18.05 -15.72
CA ASP A 193 30.61 -19.23 -15.04
C ASP A 193 30.83 -18.95 -13.55
N GLU A 194 30.27 -19.78 -12.67
CA GLU A 194 30.44 -19.72 -11.22
C GLU A 194 31.93 -19.59 -10.84
N ASN A 195 32.81 -20.38 -11.46
CA ASN A 195 34.24 -20.43 -11.14
C ASN A 195 35.10 -19.65 -12.14
N ASN A 196 34.62 -18.50 -12.60
CA ASN A 196 35.37 -17.65 -13.53
C ASN A 196 36.78 -17.31 -13.01
N GLU A 197 37.80 -17.68 -13.79
CA GLU A 197 39.23 -17.52 -13.45
C GLU A 197 39.68 -16.04 -13.36
N TYR A 198 38.98 -15.14 -14.04
CA TYR A 198 39.25 -13.70 -14.03
C TYR A 198 38.61 -12.98 -12.85
N ALA A 199 37.94 -13.68 -11.94
CA ALA A 199 37.41 -13.10 -10.71
C ALA A 199 38.06 -13.77 -9.49
N GLU A 200 38.16 -13.04 -8.38
CA GLU A 200 38.53 -13.65 -7.12
C GLU A 200 37.50 -14.71 -6.70
N SER A 201 37.96 -15.78 -6.06
CA SER A 201 37.07 -16.82 -5.58
C SER A 201 36.28 -16.31 -4.38
N TRP A 202 34.98 -16.54 -4.37
CA TRP A 202 34.13 -16.20 -3.21
C TRP A 202 34.60 -16.94 -1.93
N LYS A 203 35.15 -18.16 -2.08
CA LYS A 203 35.67 -18.98 -0.98
C LYS A 203 36.88 -18.35 -0.29
N SER A 204 37.74 -17.67 -1.04
CA SER A 204 38.85 -16.91 -0.47
C SER A 204 38.45 -15.53 0.06
N CYS A 205 37.28 -15.02 -0.36
CA CYS A 205 36.86 -13.64 -0.13
C CYS A 205 35.99 -13.48 1.13
N TRP A 206 35.16 -14.47 1.50
CA TRP A 206 34.24 -14.32 2.63
C TRP A 206 34.91 -13.91 3.97
N PRO A 207 36.14 -14.35 4.31
CA PRO A 207 36.82 -13.89 5.53
C PRO A 207 37.02 -12.37 5.54
N SER A 208 37.48 -11.81 4.42
CA SER A 208 37.64 -10.36 4.29
C SER A 208 36.30 -9.63 4.29
N VAL A 209 35.22 -10.20 3.75
CA VAL A 209 33.90 -9.55 3.81
C VAL A 209 33.42 -9.40 5.25
N LEU A 210 33.60 -10.43 6.09
CA LEU A 210 33.22 -10.36 7.50
C LEU A 210 34.05 -9.31 8.26
N GLU A 211 35.33 -9.20 7.95
CA GLU A 211 36.19 -8.19 8.55
C GLU A 211 35.86 -6.78 8.03
N ASP A 212 35.88 -6.57 6.72
CA ASP A 212 35.67 -5.28 6.05
C ASP A 212 34.26 -4.70 6.25
N ARG A 213 33.23 -5.56 6.38
CA ARG A 213 31.83 -5.10 6.47
C ARG A 213 31.26 -5.12 7.88
N LEU A 214 31.78 -5.99 8.74
CA LEU A 214 31.20 -6.25 10.07
C LEU A 214 32.20 -6.09 11.21
N GLY A 215 33.49 -5.88 10.91
CA GLY A 215 34.55 -5.81 11.92
C GLY A 215 34.83 -7.17 12.58
N ILE A 216 34.42 -8.27 11.97
CA ILE A 216 34.61 -9.63 12.51
C ILE A 216 36.02 -10.10 12.15
N CYS A 217 36.96 -9.89 13.06
CA CYS A 217 38.35 -10.33 12.92
C CYS A 217 38.47 -11.86 12.76
N SER A 218 39.59 -12.34 12.22
CA SER A 218 39.83 -13.79 11.98
C SER A 218 39.64 -14.65 13.24
N SER A 219 39.97 -14.12 14.43
CA SER A 219 39.80 -14.87 15.68
C SER A 219 38.33 -15.09 16.07
N LEU A 220 37.41 -14.29 15.53
CA LEU A 220 35.96 -14.42 15.70
C LEU A 220 35.32 -15.27 14.59
N GLN A 221 35.94 -15.33 13.42
CA GLN A 221 35.43 -16.12 12.28
C GLN A 221 35.36 -17.62 12.60
N HIS A 222 36.17 -18.13 13.54
CA HIS A 222 36.05 -19.49 14.07
C HIS A 222 34.75 -19.75 14.86
N GLN A 223 33.94 -18.73 15.13
CA GLN A 223 32.60 -18.87 15.72
C GLN A 223 31.51 -18.94 14.65
N LEU A 224 31.87 -19.02 13.37
CA LEU A 224 30.96 -19.12 12.24
C LEU A 224 31.21 -20.43 11.49
N ASP A 225 30.19 -21.28 11.45
CA ASP A 225 30.21 -22.50 10.65
C ASP A 225 29.54 -22.24 9.30
N GLU A 226 30.23 -22.59 8.21
CA GLU A 226 29.65 -22.55 6.88
C GLU A 226 28.56 -23.62 6.75
N VAL A 227 27.36 -23.19 6.35
CA VAL A 227 26.27 -24.09 6.00
C VAL A 227 26.40 -24.39 4.50
N ALA A 228 27.34 -25.27 4.15
CA ALA A 228 27.71 -25.55 2.75
C ALA A 228 26.51 -25.95 1.87
N SER A 229 25.51 -26.63 2.44
CA SER A 229 24.28 -27.03 1.73
C SER A 229 23.34 -25.87 1.38
N ALA A 230 23.53 -24.69 1.97
CA ALA A 230 22.74 -23.49 1.72
C ALA A 230 23.41 -22.51 0.74
N TYR A 231 24.60 -22.85 0.23
CA TYR A 231 25.24 -22.08 -0.82
C TYR A 231 24.41 -22.08 -2.11
N SER A 232 24.31 -20.93 -2.76
CA SER A 232 23.68 -20.82 -4.07
C SER A 232 24.42 -19.82 -4.97
N TYR A 233 24.38 -20.08 -6.26
CA TYR A 233 24.88 -19.20 -7.31
C TYR A 233 23.78 -18.97 -8.34
N HIS A 234 23.56 -17.72 -8.72
CA HIS A 234 22.64 -17.36 -9.80
C HIS A 234 23.15 -16.14 -10.57
N THR A 235 22.62 -15.96 -11.77
CA THR A 235 22.94 -14.85 -12.65
C THR A 235 21.67 -14.09 -13.05
N GLU A 236 21.71 -12.77 -13.01
CA GLU A 236 20.65 -11.89 -13.51
C GLU A 236 21.22 -11.08 -14.69
N ASP A 237 20.82 -11.40 -15.92
CA ASP A 237 21.32 -10.71 -17.12
C ASP A 237 20.38 -9.58 -17.58
N ASN A 238 20.97 -8.52 -18.12
CA ASN A 238 20.29 -7.32 -18.60
C ASN A 238 19.38 -6.64 -17.55
N ALA A 239 19.76 -6.73 -16.28
CA ALA A 239 19.11 -5.98 -15.23
C ALA A 239 19.38 -4.48 -15.42
N LEU A 240 18.32 -3.67 -15.37
CA LEU A 240 18.44 -2.22 -15.35
C LEU A 240 19.07 -1.79 -14.02
N SER A 241 20.23 -1.16 -14.08
CA SER A 241 20.91 -0.66 -12.86
C SER A 241 20.21 0.60 -12.36
N GLU A 242 19.52 0.51 -11.22
CA GLU A 242 18.95 1.69 -10.54
C GLU A 242 20.04 2.74 -10.25
N GLY A 243 21.26 2.30 -9.91
CA GLY A 243 22.37 3.20 -9.64
C GLY A 243 23.02 3.81 -10.88
N TYR A 244 22.83 3.20 -12.06
CA TYR A 244 23.41 3.64 -13.33
C TYR A 244 22.36 3.51 -14.44
N PRO A 245 21.31 4.37 -14.45
CA PRO A 245 20.26 4.28 -15.45
C PRO A 245 20.82 4.30 -16.88
N GLY A 246 20.26 3.47 -17.75
CA GLY A 246 20.73 3.31 -19.14
C GLY A 246 21.90 2.32 -19.33
N LEU A 247 22.51 1.81 -18.25
CA LEU A 247 23.57 0.80 -18.32
C LEU A 247 23.06 -0.58 -17.88
N ASN A 248 22.93 -1.49 -18.84
CA ASN A 248 22.56 -2.88 -18.58
C ASN A 248 23.62 -3.56 -17.71
N THR A 249 23.19 -4.29 -16.69
CA THR A 249 24.09 -5.01 -15.79
C THR A 249 23.80 -6.52 -15.81
N LEU A 250 24.87 -7.32 -15.87
CA LEU A 250 24.88 -8.73 -15.53
C LEU A 250 25.38 -8.89 -14.10
N TYR A 251 24.51 -9.37 -13.21
CA TYR A 251 24.87 -9.74 -11.84
C TYR A 251 25.19 -11.22 -11.78
N CYS A 252 26.35 -11.58 -11.21
CA CYS A 252 26.66 -12.96 -10.82
C CYS A 252 26.71 -13.01 -9.30
N VAL A 253 25.73 -13.66 -8.66
CA VAL A 253 25.54 -13.57 -7.21
C VAL A 253 25.86 -14.91 -6.57
N HIS A 254 26.94 -14.93 -5.78
CA HIS A 254 27.22 -15.98 -4.81
C HIS A 254 26.51 -15.62 -3.50
N GLN A 255 25.72 -16.54 -2.98
CA GLN A 255 25.12 -16.42 -1.65
C GLN A 255 25.61 -17.57 -0.77
N ALA A 256 26.38 -17.23 0.26
CA ALA A 256 26.93 -18.18 1.22
C ALA A 256 26.29 -17.95 2.59
N THR A 257 25.97 -19.04 3.29
CA THR A 257 25.29 -18.98 4.60
C THR A 257 26.24 -19.44 5.69
N PHE A 258 26.32 -18.67 6.76
CA PHE A 258 27.13 -18.95 7.94
C PHE A 258 26.25 -18.98 9.18
N ARG A 259 26.52 -19.88 10.12
CA ARG A 259 25.80 -19.97 11.40
C ARG A 259 26.74 -19.67 12.54
N VAL A 260 26.32 -18.77 13.43
CA VAL A 260 27.03 -18.49 14.69
C VAL A 260 26.90 -19.73 15.58
N THR A 261 28.03 -20.35 15.92
CA THR A 261 28.07 -21.61 16.68
C THR A 261 27.66 -21.44 18.14
N ASN A 262 28.05 -20.31 18.74
CA ASN A 262 27.68 -19.95 20.10
C ASN A 262 27.29 -18.47 20.19
N PRO A 263 25.99 -18.13 20.04
CA PRO A 263 25.50 -16.75 20.14
C PRO A 263 25.78 -16.08 21.49
N ALA A 264 26.00 -16.85 22.56
CA ALA A 264 26.32 -16.32 23.89
C ALA A 264 27.83 -16.06 24.08
N HIS A 265 28.68 -16.36 23.09
CA HIS A 265 30.12 -16.17 23.21
C HIS A 265 30.46 -14.66 23.26
N ALA A 266 31.28 -14.24 24.24
CA ALA A 266 31.57 -12.81 24.46
C ALA A 266 32.12 -12.08 23.23
N LYS A 267 32.84 -12.78 22.34
CA LYS A 267 33.36 -12.19 21.11
C LYS A 267 32.29 -11.82 20.07
N VAL A 268 31.12 -12.45 20.07
CA VAL A 268 30.03 -12.09 19.13
C VAL A 268 29.14 -10.96 19.67
N ALA A 269 29.42 -10.44 20.87
CA ALA A 269 28.70 -9.31 21.44
C ALA A 269 28.83 -8.02 20.61
N CYS A 270 29.93 -7.87 19.86
CA CYS A 270 30.13 -6.72 18.98
C CYS A 270 29.09 -6.64 17.86
N ILE A 271 28.57 -7.78 17.39
CA ILE A 271 27.49 -7.85 16.39
C ILE A 271 26.12 -7.99 17.05
N GLY A 272 25.97 -7.60 18.33
CA GLY A 272 24.69 -7.52 19.03
C GLY A 272 24.18 -8.82 19.65
N LEU A 273 24.94 -9.92 19.63
CA LEU A 273 24.55 -11.20 20.21
C LEU A 273 24.90 -11.30 21.71
N PRO A 274 24.19 -12.13 22.51
CA PRO A 274 23.07 -13.00 22.14
C PRO A 274 21.73 -12.26 22.03
N LEU A 275 21.66 -10.98 22.41
CA LEU A 275 20.40 -10.25 22.55
C LEU A 275 19.76 -9.79 21.24
N GLY A 276 20.47 -9.91 20.11
CA GLY A 276 20.01 -9.40 18.82
C GLY A 276 19.96 -7.88 18.74
N GLN A 277 20.83 -7.18 19.47
CA GLN A 277 20.86 -5.72 19.48
C GLN A 277 21.31 -5.16 18.13
N ASP A 278 20.68 -4.06 17.72
CA ASP A 278 21.10 -3.29 16.55
C ASP A 278 22.52 -2.74 16.78
N PHE A 279 23.36 -2.75 15.75
CA PHE A 279 24.69 -2.15 15.78
C PHE A 279 24.98 -1.46 14.45
N ALA A 280 26.00 -0.60 14.42
CA ALA A 280 26.40 0.08 13.20
C ALA A 280 27.87 -0.20 12.88
N THR A 281 28.22 -0.15 11.60
CA THR A 281 29.59 -0.26 11.11
C THR A 281 29.89 0.90 10.19
N ALA A 282 31.02 1.57 10.43
CA ALA A 282 31.55 2.58 9.53
C ALA A 282 32.58 1.91 8.59
N ASP A 283 32.33 2.00 7.29
CA ASP A 283 33.20 1.54 6.21
C ASP A 283 33.86 2.76 5.54
N GLY A 284 35.12 2.60 5.12
CA GLY A 284 35.98 3.67 4.62
C GLY A 284 36.35 4.70 5.70
N SER A 285 36.64 5.93 5.28
CA SER A 285 36.91 7.06 6.19
C SER A 285 35.63 7.75 6.66
N PHE A 286 34.56 6.99 6.88
CA PHE A 286 33.31 7.55 7.38
C PHE A 286 33.55 8.14 8.78
N CYS A 287 33.56 9.47 8.86
CA CYS A 287 33.71 10.20 10.10
C CYS A 287 32.39 10.91 10.41
N LEU A 288 31.76 10.52 11.52
CA LEU A 288 30.52 11.13 12.01
C LEU A 288 30.66 12.65 12.20
N GLU A 289 31.84 13.13 12.58
CA GLU A 289 32.12 14.56 12.73
C GLU A 289 32.11 15.29 11.38
N ARG A 290 32.63 14.66 10.32
CA ARG A 290 32.63 15.22 8.97
C ARG A 290 31.27 15.11 8.27
N PHE A 291 30.41 14.19 8.70
CA PHE A 291 29.06 14.07 8.16
C PHE A 291 28.22 15.34 8.36
N HIS A 292 28.59 16.19 9.32
CA HIS A 292 27.97 17.50 9.54
C HIS A 292 28.76 18.68 8.97
N SER A 293 29.96 18.44 8.43
CA SER A 293 30.75 19.47 7.75
C SER A 293 30.39 19.54 6.27
N GLU A 294 30.64 20.68 5.61
CA GLU A 294 30.51 20.80 4.14
C GLU A 294 31.53 19.94 3.37
N ASP A 295 32.49 19.32 4.06
CA ASP A 295 33.47 18.43 3.44
C ASP A 295 32.81 17.12 2.97
N THR A 296 32.85 16.88 1.67
CA THR A 296 32.39 15.62 1.06
C THR A 296 33.18 14.44 1.61
N LEU A 297 32.48 13.41 2.13
CA LEU A 297 33.13 12.17 2.51
C LEU A 297 33.73 11.48 1.27
N PRO A 298 34.87 10.78 1.40
CA PRO A 298 35.47 10.06 0.28
C PRO A 298 34.48 9.04 -0.32
N ILE A 299 34.53 8.88 -1.65
CA ILE A 299 33.75 7.87 -2.37
C ILE A 299 34.03 6.49 -1.75
N GLY A 300 32.95 5.75 -1.49
CA GLY A 300 33.00 4.45 -0.82
C GLY A 300 32.77 4.50 0.69
N SER A 301 32.84 5.68 1.32
CA SER A 301 32.52 5.82 2.75
C SER A 301 31.03 5.58 2.98
N GLN A 302 30.70 4.70 3.93
CA GLN A 302 29.31 4.37 4.25
C GLN A 302 29.18 3.95 5.71
N LEU A 303 28.06 4.33 6.34
CA LEU A 303 27.66 3.83 7.65
C LEU A 303 26.48 2.89 7.47
N ASN A 304 26.61 1.65 7.91
CA ASN A 304 25.53 0.67 7.83
C ASN A 304 25.03 0.36 9.25
N VAL A 305 23.73 0.44 9.49
CA VAL A 305 23.06 -0.06 10.69
C VAL A 305 22.54 -1.46 10.38
N TRP A 306 22.95 -2.43 11.18
CA TRP A 306 22.62 -3.83 11.09
C TRP A 306 21.63 -4.21 12.19
N SER A 307 20.71 -5.09 11.83
CA SER A 307 19.67 -5.61 12.71
C SER A 307 19.54 -7.12 12.50
N TRP A 308 19.10 -7.81 13.56
CA TRP A 308 18.75 -9.22 13.50
C TRP A 308 17.27 -9.36 13.23
N PHE A 309 16.92 -10.01 12.12
CA PHE A 309 15.54 -10.26 11.71
C PHE A 309 15.21 -11.74 11.86
N PRO A 310 14.02 -12.12 12.37
CA PRO A 310 13.62 -13.52 12.39
C PRO A 310 13.73 -14.12 10.99
N ARG A 311 14.40 -15.26 10.87
CA ARG A 311 14.67 -15.90 9.57
C ARG A 311 13.39 -16.15 8.79
N GLN A 312 12.33 -16.57 9.48
CA GLN A 312 11.03 -16.80 8.86
C GLN A 312 10.45 -15.53 8.23
N GLU A 313 10.63 -14.37 8.86
CA GLU A 313 10.18 -13.08 8.32
C GLU A 313 11.05 -12.62 7.18
N PHE A 314 12.37 -12.78 7.30
CA PHE A 314 13.29 -12.47 6.21
C PHE A 314 13.05 -13.36 5.00
N ASP A 315 12.81 -14.65 5.19
CA ASP A 315 12.50 -15.60 4.12
C ASP A 315 11.15 -15.23 3.49
N LYS A 316 10.15 -14.79 4.27
CA LYS A 316 8.88 -14.24 3.75
C LYS A 316 9.09 -12.94 2.98
N ALA A 317 9.90 -12.01 3.46
CA ALA A 317 10.15 -10.71 2.81
C ALA A 317 11.02 -10.86 1.55
N SER A 318 11.99 -11.77 1.59
CA SER A 318 12.83 -12.15 0.44
C SER A 318 12.01 -12.91 -0.57
N ALA A 319 11.15 -13.84 -0.11
CA ALA A 319 10.12 -14.43 -0.94
C ALA A 319 9.30 -13.33 -1.59
N GLN A 320 8.64 -12.43 -0.84
CA GLN A 320 7.86 -11.29 -1.37
C GLN A 320 8.62 -10.40 -2.39
N LYS A 321 9.92 -10.14 -2.20
CA LYS A 321 10.73 -9.40 -3.18
C LYS A 321 11.06 -10.20 -4.43
N SER A 322 11.24 -11.51 -4.29
CA SER A 322 11.27 -12.48 -5.40
C SER A 322 9.87 -12.90 -5.87
N PHE A 323 8.82 -12.34 -5.27
CA PHE A 323 7.42 -12.68 -5.47
C PHE A 323 6.66 -11.40 -5.90
N SER A 324 7.08 -10.86 -7.05
CA SER A 324 6.20 -10.71 -8.22
C SER A 324 5.88 -12.09 -8.86
N GLU A 325 5.59 -13.06 -7.98
CA GLU A 325 5.06 -14.41 -8.14
C GLU A 325 4.25 -14.67 -6.84
N PRO A 326 3.36 -15.68 -6.73
CA PRO A 326 2.45 -15.83 -5.56
C PRO A 326 2.79 -16.97 -4.57
N THR A 327 2.87 -16.68 -3.25
CA THR A 327 3.26 -17.66 -2.21
C THR A 327 2.08 -18.50 -1.69
N LYS A 328 2.29 -19.82 -1.69
CA LYS A 328 1.43 -20.91 -1.18
C LYS A 328 1.08 -20.85 0.30
N CYS A 329 -0.19 -21.09 0.60
CA CYS A 329 -0.63 -21.76 1.82
C CYS A 329 -0.40 -23.27 1.66
N LYS A 330 -0.05 -23.99 2.74
CA LYS A 330 0.17 -25.45 2.71
C LYS A 330 -1.15 -26.21 2.53
N GLN A 331 -1.62 -26.35 1.29
CA GLN A 331 -2.33 -27.54 0.76
C GLN A 331 -2.09 -27.58 -0.76
N GLY A 332 -1.59 -28.70 -1.29
CA GLY A 332 -1.42 -28.94 -2.73
C GLY A 332 -0.09 -28.44 -3.35
N GLY A 333 0.61 -29.31 -4.07
CA GLY A 333 1.83 -28.95 -4.81
C GLY A 333 1.51 -28.01 -5.98
N GLU A 334 1.52 -26.70 -5.77
CA GLU A 334 1.36 -25.73 -6.87
C GLU A 334 2.61 -25.72 -7.77
N ILE A 335 2.39 -25.61 -9.08
CA ILE A 335 3.44 -25.55 -10.09
C ILE A 335 4.05 -24.15 -10.07
N LYS A 336 5.37 -24.01 -9.85
CA LYS A 336 6.05 -22.71 -10.00
C LYS A 336 6.04 -22.34 -11.48
N VAL A 337 5.41 -21.22 -11.84
CA VAL A 337 5.45 -20.66 -13.19
C VAL A 337 6.80 -19.95 -13.36
N PRO A 338 7.48 -19.99 -14.52
CA PRO A 338 8.74 -19.28 -14.70
C PRO A 338 8.62 -17.74 -14.71
N GLU A 339 9.55 -17.08 -14.04
CA GLU A 339 9.71 -15.62 -13.99
C GLU A 339 9.86 -15.06 -15.42
N GLY A 340 8.93 -14.19 -15.84
CA GLY A 340 8.81 -13.68 -17.22
C GLY A 340 7.50 -14.08 -17.91
N VAL A 341 6.92 -15.22 -17.55
CA VAL A 341 5.59 -15.62 -18.02
C VAL A 341 4.50 -14.70 -17.46
N GLU A 342 4.67 -14.17 -16.23
CA GLU A 342 3.70 -13.26 -15.61
C GLU A 342 3.59 -11.92 -16.35
N ASN A 343 4.71 -11.35 -16.83
CA ASN A 343 4.67 -10.12 -17.63
C ASN A 343 4.03 -10.34 -19.01
N GLU A 344 4.35 -11.46 -19.68
CA GLU A 344 3.70 -11.85 -20.94
C GLU A 344 2.19 -12.06 -20.75
N LEU A 345 1.82 -12.67 -19.62
CA LEU A 345 0.43 -12.89 -19.21
C LEU A 345 -0.33 -11.60 -18.98
N MET A 346 0.27 -10.67 -18.23
CA MET A 346 -0.33 -9.37 -17.96
C MET A 346 -0.61 -8.68 -19.29
N LEU A 347 0.36 -8.65 -20.22
CA LEU A 347 0.20 -8.04 -21.55
C LEU A 347 -0.95 -8.64 -22.38
N ARG A 348 -1.10 -9.96 -22.39
CA ARG A 348 -2.19 -10.63 -23.14
C ARG A 348 -3.57 -10.38 -22.55
N LYS A 349 -3.65 -10.05 -21.26
CA LYS A 349 -4.92 -9.73 -20.58
C LYS A 349 -5.33 -8.27 -20.72
N ARG A 350 -4.56 -7.44 -21.41
CA ARG A 350 -4.86 -6.02 -21.66
C ARG A 350 -5.71 -5.89 -22.90
N VAL A 351 -6.60 -4.92 -22.90
CA VAL A 351 -7.40 -4.56 -24.07
C VAL A 351 -6.49 -3.80 -25.04
N PRO A 352 -6.39 -4.24 -26.31
CA PRO A 352 -5.74 -3.45 -27.35
C PRO A 352 -6.45 -2.11 -27.51
N VAL A 353 -5.68 -1.04 -27.69
CA VAL A 353 -6.24 0.28 -27.95
C VAL A 353 -7.04 0.24 -29.25
N SER A 354 -8.35 0.49 -29.18
CA SER A 354 -9.23 0.49 -30.35
C SER A 354 -8.80 1.55 -31.36
N ASP A 355 -8.82 1.20 -32.65
CA ASP A 355 -8.57 2.11 -33.77
C ASP A 355 -9.42 3.39 -33.68
N GLY A 356 -10.65 3.30 -33.16
CA GLY A 356 -11.52 4.45 -32.97
C GLY A 356 -10.93 5.46 -31.99
N VAL A 357 -10.37 4.97 -30.88
CA VAL A 357 -9.75 5.82 -29.86
C VAL A 357 -8.39 6.34 -30.36
N SER A 358 -7.61 5.52 -31.05
CA SER A 358 -6.36 5.94 -31.68
C SER A 358 -6.57 7.05 -32.72
N LYS A 359 -7.60 6.95 -33.56
CA LYS A 359 -7.96 8.00 -34.53
C LYS A 359 -8.32 9.34 -33.86
N LEU A 360 -8.94 9.30 -32.68
CA LEU A 360 -9.25 10.50 -31.88
C LEU A 360 -8.00 11.19 -31.31
N VAL A 361 -6.87 10.48 -31.21
CA VAL A 361 -5.58 11.03 -30.76
C VAL A 361 -4.85 11.73 -31.91
N SER A 362 -4.85 11.15 -33.12
CA SER A 362 -4.06 11.62 -34.27
C SER A 362 -4.55 12.90 -34.95
N LEU A 363 -5.80 13.33 -34.72
CA LEU A 363 -6.46 14.38 -35.51
C LEU A 363 -6.12 15.85 -35.13
N GLU A 364 -5.17 16.14 -34.22
CA GLU A 364 -5.15 17.47 -33.54
C GLU A 364 -3.81 18.24 -33.41
N VAL A 365 -2.79 17.99 -34.24
CA VAL A 365 -1.51 18.74 -34.11
C VAL A 365 -1.49 20.08 -34.87
N THR A 366 -2.44 20.37 -35.77
CA THR A 366 -2.32 21.52 -36.68
C THR A 366 -3.33 22.64 -36.40
N GLY A 367 -2.90 23.66 -35.65
CA GLY A 367 -3.35 25.05 -35.79
C GLY A 367 -4.77 25.40 -35.31
N ALA A 368 -4.90 25.85 -34.06
CA ALA A 368 -6.06 26.62 -33.62
C ALA A 368 -5.61 27.90 -32.90
N SER A 369 -5.87 29.05 -33.53
CA SER A 369 -5.59 30.38 -33.00
C SER A 369 -6.60 30.79 -31.91
N THR A 370 -6.11 31.60 -30.98
CA THR A 370 -6.79 32.12 -29.79
C THR A 370 -7.86 33.16 -30.14
N GLY A 371 -9.10 32.70 -30.42
CA GLY A 371 -10.26 33.57 -30.57
C GLY A 371 -11.07 33.69 -29.27
N ASN A 372 -11.11 34.90 -28.68
CA ASN A 372 -11.99 35.39 -27.61
C ASN A 372 -12.27 34.45 -26.41
N ALA A 373 -11.38 34.51 -25.41
CA ALA A 373 -11.52 33.81 -24.14
C ALA A 373 -12.59 34.44 -23.23
N LYS A 374 -13.84 34.00 -23.36
CA LYS A 374 -14.80 34.08 -22.25
C LYS A 374 -14.40 33.00 -21.22
N LYS A 375 -13.97 33.47 -20.04
CA LYS A 375 -13.45 32.73 -18.87
C LYS A 375 -12.19 31.87 -19.14
N ALA A 376 -11.16 32.08 -18.32
CA ALA A 376 -10.01 31.19 -18.27
C ALA A 376 -10.49 29.80 -17.83
N ALA A 377 -10.09 28.75 -18.54
CA ALA A 377 -10.42 27.40 -18.12
C ALA A 377 -9.43 26.95 -17.04
N PRO A 378 -9.87 26.16 -16.06
CA PRO A 378 -9.01 25.71 -14.96
C PRO A 378 -7.88 24.79 -15.45
N ASN A 379 -7.99 24.21 -16.63
CA ASN A 379 -6.91 23.51 -17.31
C ASN A 379 -6.99 23.75 -18.83
N THR A 380 -5.97 24.39 -19.41
CA THR A 380 -5.95 24.73 -20.85
C THR A 380 -5.74 23.50 -21.74
N LYS A 381 -5.02 22.48 -21.25
CA LYS A 381 -4.81 21.21 -21.97
C LYS A 381 -6.13 20.47 -22.10
N LEU A 382 -6.85 20.24 -20.99
CA LEU A 382 -8.16 19.60 -20.98
C LEU A 382 -9.14 20.32 -21.92
N ARG A 383 -9.26 21.65 -21.79
CA ARG A 383 -10.08 22.47 -22.71
C ARG A 383 -9.69 22.25 -24.15
N ARG A 384 -8.40 22.37 -24.50
CA ARG A 384 -7.93 22.19 -25.88
C ARG A 384 -8.33 20.83 -26.43
N VAL A 385 -8.08 19.76 -25.67
CA VAL A 385 -8.34 18.37 -26.07
C VAL A 385 -9.82 18.08 -26.27
N LEU A 386 -10.70 18.63 -25.43
CA LEU A 386 -12.13 18.30 -25.46
C LEU A 386 -13.02 19.37 -26.11
N SER A 387 -12.51 20.57 -26.43
CA SER A 387 -13.28 21.75 -26.89
C SER A 387 -14.16 21.56 -28.14
N LYS A 388 -14.00 20.46 -28.88
CA LYS A 388 -14.81 20.13 -30.07
C LYS A 388 -15.31 18.68 -30.07
N LYS A 389 -15.00 17.92 -29.02
CA LYS A 389 -15.42 16.53 -28.90
C LYS A 389 -16.82 16.49 -28.28
N ARG A 390 -17.62 15.52 -28.69
CA ARG A 390 -18.95 15.25 -28.16
C ARG A 390 -19.08 13.77 -27.89
N THR A 391 -19.84 13.44 -26.87
CA THR A 391 -20.22 12.06 -26.57
C THR A 391 -21.22 11.59 -27.61
N ASP A 392 -20.99 10.42 -28.21
CA ASP A 392 -21.97 9.81 -29.12
C ASP A 392 -23.08 9.14 -28.30
N TRP A 393 -24.04 9.96 -27.87
CA TRP A 393 -25.19 9.50 -27.08
C TRP A 393 -26.07 8.47 -27.79
N GLY A 394 -26.03 8.37 -29.12
CA GLY A 394 -26.73 7.32 -29.85
C GLY A 394 -26.12 5.96 -29.55
N THR A 395 -24.80 5.88 -29.65
CA THR A 395 -24.03 4.68 -29.30
C THR A 395 -24.11 4.39 -27.80
N VAL A 396 -24.01 5.39 -26.91
CA VAL A 396 -24.12 5.15 -25.45
C VAL A 396 -25.50 4.59 -25.07
N ARG A 397 -26.61 5.10 -25.63
CA ARG A 397 -27.95 4.52 -25.39
C ARG A 397 -28.10 3.12 -25.98
N LYS A 398 -27.47 2.85 -27.12
CA LYS A 398 -27.38 1.49 -27.68
C LYS A 398 -26.66 0.56 -26.69
N MET A 399 -25.51 0.96 -26.13
CA MET A 399 -24.82 0.17 -25.11
C MET A 399 -25.75 -0.15 -23.94
N ALA A 400 -26.37 0.90 -23.36
CA ALA A 400 -27.27 0.75 -22.22
C ALA A 400 -28.46 -0.17 -22.50
N SER A 401 -29.16 -0.01 -23.62
CA SER A 401 -30.33 -0.84 -23.97
C SER A 401 -29.99 -2.29 -24.35
N LYS A 402 -28.77 -2.54 -24.82
CA LYS A 402 -28.32 -3.86 -25.29
C LYS A 402 -27.59 -4.70 -24.24
N MET A 403 -27.38 -4.20 -23.03
CA MET A 403 -26.57 -4.91 -22.03
C MET A 403 -27.10 -6.31 -21.67
N LEU A 404 -28.42 -6.52 -21.71
CA LEU A 404 -29.07 -7.83 -21.47
C LEU A 404 -29.31 -8.64 -22.76
N ASP A 405 -28.93 -8.13 -23.93
CA ASP A 405 -29.09 -8.83 -25.21
C ASP A 405 -27.96 -9.86 -25.37
N VAL A 406 -28.30 -11.14 -25.51
CA VAL A 406 -27.32 -12.24 -25.67
C VAL A 406 -26.43 -12.03 -26.89
N SER A 407 -26.94 -11.38 -27.94
CA SER A 407 -26.19 -11.10 -29.17
C SER A 407 -25.19 -9.93 -29.05
N TYR A 408 -25.28 -9.14 -27.98
CA TYR A 408 -24.42 -7.99 -27.75
C TYR A 408 -23.16 -8.41 -26.98
N THR A 409 -22.08 -8.62 -27.70
CA THR A 409 -20.84 -9.21 -27.17
C THR A 409 -19.95 -8.18 -26.45
N LEU A 410 -19.03 -8.65 -25.60
CA LEU A 410 -18.06 -7.78 -24.94
C LEU A 410 -17.17 -7.04 -25.96
N GLN A 411 -16.85 -7.67 -27.09
CA GLN A 411 -16.10 -7.01 -28.17
C GLN A 411 -16.86 -5.82 -28.76
N GLN A 412 -18.16 -5.97 -29.02
CA GLN A 412 -19.01 -4.87 -29.51
C GLN A 412 -19.12 -3.76 -28.47
N PHE A 413 -19.31 -4.13 -27.20
CA PHE A 413 -19.31 -3.17 -26.09
C PHE A 413 -18.00 -2.38 -26.03
N THR A 414 -16.85 -3.05 -26.14
CA THR A 414 -15.53 -2.42 -26.14
C THR A 414 -15.34 -1.44 -27.31
N GLN A 415 -15.85 -1.78 -28.49
CA GLN A 415 -15.82 -0.87 -29.66
C GLN A 415 -16.71 0.36 -29.43
N ASP A 416 -17.91 0.14 -28.88
CA ASP A 416 -18.88 1.20 -28.61
C ASP A 416 -18.39 2.18 -27.51
N LEU A 417 -17.45 1.79 -26.63
CA LEU A 417 -16.82 2.68 -25.64
C LEU A 417 -16.07 3.86 -26.27
N ALA A 418 -15.69 3.78 -27.55
CA ALA A 418 -15.14 4.93 -28.29
C ALA A 418 -16.12 6.11 -28.39
N ALA A 419 -17.40 5.92 -28.03
CA ALA A 419 -18.39 6.98 -27.89
C ALA A 419 -18.03 8.02 -26.80
N PHE A 420 -17.16 7.67 -25.84
CA PHE A 420 -16.71 8.55 -24.77
C PHE A 420 -15.38 9.24 -25.14
N PRO A 421 -15.38 10.55 -25.47
CA PRO A 421 -14.15 11.23 -25.88
C PRO A 421 -13.10 11.33 -24.76
N GLU A 422 -13.52 11.26 -23.50
CA GLU A 422 -12.64 11.33 -22.33
C GLU A 422 -11.66 10.15 -22.26
N LEU A 423 -12.02 8.96 -22.77
CA LEU A 423 -11.10 7.80 -22.80
C LEU A 423 -9.86 8.04 -23.66
N SER A 424 -9.92 8.96 -24.64
CA SER A 424 -8.75 9.33 -25.44
C SER A 424 -7.70 10.11 -24.64
N LEU A 425 -8.01 10.61 -23.44
CA LEU A 425 -7.09 11.37 -22.60
C LEU A 425 -5.93 10.53 -22.07
N TYR A 426 -6.18 9.25 -21.78
CA TYR A 426 -5.15 8.32 -21.27
C TYR A 426 -4.09 7.96 -22.31
N LEU A 427 -4.43 8.10 -23.60
CA LEU A 427 -3.66 7.54 -24.72
C LEU A 427 -2.84 8.58 -25.48
N ARG A 428 -2.76 9.83 -24.99
CA ARG A 428 -2.02 10.89 -25.69
C ARG A 428 -0.53 10.84 -25.32
N ASP A 429 0.31 11.05 -26.33
CA ASP A 429 1.76 11.11 -26.16
C ASP A 429 2.20 12.19 -25.16
N GLY A 430 3.22 11.88 -24.36
CA GLY A 430 3.79 12.79 -23.35
C GLY A 430 3.11 12.78 -21.98
N VAL A 431 2.20 11.83 -21.74
CA VAL A 431 1.68 11.55 -20.39
C VAL A 431 2.55 10.45 -19.76
N VAL A 432 3.64 10.84 -19.10
CA VAL A 432 4.60 9.87 -18.54
C VAL A 432 4.22 9.46 -17.10
N GLU A 433 3.56 10.33 -16.34
CA GLU A 433 3.30 10.11 -14.91
C GLU A 433 1.84 10.43 -14.54
N THR A 434 1.25 9.57 -13.70
CA THR A 434 -0.06 9.77 -13.06
C THR A 434 0.15 9.92 -11.55
N GLY A 435 -0.75 10.62 -10.86
CA GLY A 435 -0.65 10.87 -9.42
C GLY A 435 -0.73 9.59 -8.57
N SER A 436 -1.13 8.46 -9.14
CA SER A 436 -1.19 7.15 -8.48
C SER A 436 0.14 6.39 -8.51
N GLY A 437 1.15 6.90 -9.21
CA GLY A 437 2.42 6.19 -9.46
C GLY A 437 2.31 5.09 -10.52
N ARG A 438 1.20 5.03 -11.28
CA ARG A 438 0.99 4.11 -12.40
C ARG A 438 1.18 4.81 -13.74
N THR A 439 1.34 4.04 -14.81
CA THR A 439 1.36 4.61 -16.16
C THR A 439 -0.05 5.04 -16.58
N ALA A 440 -0.16 5.99 -17.52
CA ALA A 440 -1.46 6.38 -18.06
C ALA A 440 -2.18 5.22 -18.76
N ASP A 441 -1.42 4.32 -19.36
CA ASP A 441 -1.93 3.09 -19.96
C ASP A 441 -2.46 2.11 -18.90
N ASP A 442 -1.82 1.97 -17.74
CA ASP A 442 -2.40 1.19 -16.65
C ASP A 442 -3.74 1.78 -16.15
N GLU A 443 -3.84 3.10 -16.02
CA GLU A 443 -5.11 3.75 -15.63
C GLU A 443 -6.19 3.59 -16.71
N TYR A 444 -5.81 3.60 -17.99
CA TYR A 444 -6.71 3.23 -19.09
C TYR A 444 -7.23 1.80 -18.91
N GLN A 445 -6.34 0.82 -18.74
CA GLN A 445 -6.72 -0.60 -18.60
C GLN A 445 -7.62 -0.85 -17.39
N ARG A 446 -7.39 -0.13 -16.28
CA ARG A 446 -8.26 -0.19 -15.09
C ARG A 446 -9.64 0.37 -15.37
N THR A 447 -9.71 1.52 -16.04
CA THR A 447 -10.97 2.13 -16.46
C THR A 447 -11.75 1.17 -17.37
N MET A 448 -11.07 0.52 -18.33
CA MET A 448 -11.67 -0.52 -19.16
C MET A 448 -12.16 -1.72 -18.35
N CYS A 449 -11.40 -2.15 -17.33
CA CYS A 449 -11.83 -3.23 -16.45
C CYS A 449 -13.06 -2.84 -15.60
N ALA A 450 -13.19 -1.58 -15.18
CA ALA A 450 -14.40 -1.08 -14.52
C ALA A 450 -15.63 -1.12 -15.45
N PHE A 451 -15.47 -0.73 -16.73
CA PHE A 451 -16.52 -0.92 -17.74
C PHE A 451 -16.91 -2.39 -17.92
N PHE A 452 -15.95 -3.31 -17.93
CA PHE A 452 -16.24 -4.74 -18.08
C PHE A 452 -16.93 -5.31 -16.85
N ALA A 453 -16.55 -4.86 -15.66
CA ALA A 453 -17.26 -5.18 -14.43
C ALA A 453 -18.73 -4.76 -14.51
N ILE A 454 -19.03 -3.57 -15.02
CA ILE A 454 -20.40 -3.11 -15.28
C ILE A 454 -21.11 -4.06 -16.27
N TYR A 455 -20.50 -4.34 -17.43
CA TYR A 455 -21.05 -5.24 -18.44
C TYR A 455 -21.42 -6.61 -17.86
N TRP A 456 -20.50 -7.23 -17.11
CA TRP A 456 -20.70 -8.55 -16.52
C TRP A 456 -21.72 -8.55 -15.37
N LEU A 457 -21.71 -7.54 -14.51
CA LEU A 457 -22.67 -7.46 -13.40
C LEU A 457 -24.11 -7.22 -13.89
N MET A 458 -24.30 -6.59 -15.04
CA MET A 458 -25.62 -6.49 -15.67
C MET A 458 -26.08 -7.82 -16.28
N ARG A 459 -25.17 -8.79 -16.50
CA ARG A 459 -25.42 -10.05 -17.23
C ARG A 459 -25.27 -11.31 -16.39
N LEU A 460 -25.51 -11.23 -15.07
CA LEU A 460 -25.28 -12.35 -14.15
C LEU A 460 -26.06 -13.65 -14.47
N ASP A 461 -27.19 -13.56 -15.19
CA ASP A 461 -27.98 -14.75 -15.63
C ASP A 461 -27.59 -15.28 -17.02
N ILE A 462 -26.67 -14.61 -17.71
CA ILE A 462 -26.21 -14.97 -19.05
C ILE A 462 -24.78 -15.54 -18.92
N ASP A 463 -23.78 -14.68 -19.13
CA ASP A 463 -22.35 -14.99 -19.15
C ASP A 463 -21.57 -14.15 -18.11
N GLY A 464 -22.27 -13.27 -17.40
CA GLY A 464 -21.65 -12.26 -16.54
C GLY A 464 -20.86 -12.85 -15.38
N ARG A 465 -21.36 -13.92 -14.74
CA ARG A 465 -20.64 -14.57 -13.63
C ARG A 465 -19.31 -15.16 -14.10
N GLN A 466 -19.33 -15.80 -15.26
CA GLN A 466 -18.17 -16.41 -15.91
C GLN A 466 -17.16 -15.34 -16.31
N GLY A 467 -17.59 -14.31 -17.04
CA GLY A 467 -16.72 -13.22 -17.47
C GLY A 467 -16.10 -12.47 -16.29
N PHE A 468 -16.88 -12.19 -15.24
CA PHE A 468 -16.40 -11.54 -14.03
C PHE A 468 -15.33 -12.36 -13.30
N CYS A 469 -15.48 -13.70 -13.23
CA CYS A 469 -14.58 -14.56 -12.47
C CYS A 469 -13.37 -15.07 -13.27
N PHE A 470 -13.56 -15.34 -14.56
CA PHE A 470 -12.61 -16.08 -15.39
C PHE A 470 -12.06 -15.24 -16.55
N GLY A 471 -12.69 -14.11 -16.88
CA GLY A 471 -12.31 -13.29 -18.03
C GLY A 471 -12.81 -13.88 -19.35
N THR A 472 -12.09 -13.60 -20.44
CA THR A 472 -12.48 -14.01 -21.79
C THR A 472 -11.39 -14.84 -22.49
N ASP A 473 -11.79 -15.53 -23.55
CA ASP A 473 -10.87 -16.09 -24.54
C ASP A 473 -10.41 -15.03 -25.59
N GLU A 474 -9.68 -15.48 -26.60
CA GLU A 474 -9.18 -14.63 -27.71
C GLU A 474 -10.31 -14.08 -28.60
N THR A 475 -11.48 -14.73 -28.57
CA THR A 475 -12.68 -14.31 -29.29
C THR A 475 -13.55 -13.36 -28.48
N TRP A 476 -13.07 -12.94 -27.30
CA TRP A 476 -13.78 -12.07 -26.36
C TRP A 476 -15.06 -12.70 -25.79
N THR A 477 -15.13 -14.03 -25.82
CA THR A 477 -16.21 -14.81 -25.22
C THR A 477 -15.83 -15.15 -23.79
N ALA A 478 -16.77 -15.06 -22.84
CA ALA A 478 -16.53 -15.44 -21.46
C ALA A 478 -16.11 -16.91 -21.37
N LEU A 479 -15.10 -17.21 -20.53
CA LEU A 479 -14.65 -18.59 -20.35
C LEU A 479 -15.70 -19.39 -19.57
N GLU A 480 -16.22 -20.45 -20.20
CA GLU A 480 -17.20 -21.34 -19.58
C GLU A 480 -16.64 -22.10 -18.38
N GLU A 481 -17.51 -22.38 -17.41
CA GLU A 481 -17.14 -23.14 -16.20
C GLU A 481 -16.62 -24.53 -16.55
N SER A 482 -17.21 -25.20 -17.56
CA SER A 482 -16.76 -26.51 -18.02
C SER A 482 -15.34 -26.48 -18.57
N ALA A 483 -15.02 -25.48 -19.40
CA ALA A 483 -13.67 -25.30 -19.94
C ALA A 483 -12.64 -25.03 -18.83
N VAL A 484 -13.07 -24.32 -17.78
CA VAL A 484 -12.28 -24.07 -16.57
C VAL A 484 -12.06 -25.37 -15.78
N GLN A 485 -13.10 -26.17 -15.56
CA GLN A 485 -13.01 -27.45 -14.85
C GLN A 485 -12.14 -28.47 -15.62
N ASP A 486 -12.31 -28.56 -16.94
CA ASP A 486 -11.46 -29.38 -17.81
C ASP A 486 -10.00 -28.91 -17.74
N GLY A 487 -9.78 -27.59 -17.72
CA GLY A 487 -8.47 -27.00 -17.47
C GLY A 487 -7.89 -27.38 -16.10
N GLN A 488 -8.72 -27.46 -15.06
CA GLN A 488 -8.29 -27.92 -13.74
C GLN A 488 -7.87 -29.39 -13.74
N VAL A 489 -8.61 -30.26 -14.44
CA VAL A 489 -8.26 -31.68 -14.61
C VAL A 489 -6.96 -31.82 -15.40
N ALA A 490 -6.82 -31.05 -16.46
CA ALA A 490 -5.61 -31.03 -17.28
C ALA A 490 -4.40 -30.50 -16.49
N MET A 491 -4.58 -29.48 -15.63
CA MET A 491 -3.54 -28.98 -14.73
C MET A 491 -3.10 -30.03 -13.72
N LYS A 492 -4.07 -30.68 -13.04
CA LYS A 492 -3.78 -31.72 -12.03
C LYS A 492 -3.09 -32.96 -12.62
N SER A 493 -3.39 -33.28 -13.88
CA SER A 493 -2.76 -34.39 -14.61
C SER A 493 -1.44 -34.00 -15.31
N GLY A 494 -1.04 -32.72 -15.28
CA GLY A 494 0.14 -32.23 -15.99
C GLY A 494 0.00 -32.21 -17.52
N THR A 495 -1.22 -32.30 -18.04
CA THR A 495 -1.53 -32.35 -19.49
C THR A 495 -2.05 -31.03 -20.05
N ALA A 496 -2.30 -30.03 -19.19
CA ALA A 496 -2.80 -28.73 -19.63
C ALA A 496 -1.80 -28.03 -20.56
N PRO A 497 -2.25 -27.53 -21.73
CA PRO A 497 -1.45 -26.65 -22.56
C PRO A 497 -0.95 -25.46 -21.74
N THR A 498 0.30 -25.05 -21.95
CA THR A 498 0.91 -23.91 -21.23
C THR A 498 0.06 -22.64 -21.31
N GLU A 499 -0.63 -22.43 -22.44
CA GLU A 499 -1.56 -21.31 -22.63
C GLU A 499 -2.78 -21.37 -21.70
N LEU A 500 -3.35 -22.55 -21.49
CA LEU A 500 -4.48 -22.75 -20.58
C LEU A 500 -4.02 -22.59 -19.12
N GLN A 501 -2.81 -23.07 -18.80
CA GLN A 501 -2.23 -22.89 -17.47
C GLN A 501 -2.03 -21.42 -17.11
N ARG A 502 -1.56 -20.66 -18.09
CA ARG A 502 -1.35 -19.22 -18.05
C ARG A 502 -2.66 -18.46 -17.81
N ARG A 503 -3.70 -18.73 -18.61
CA ARG A 503 -4.99 -18.01 -18.50
C ARG A 503 -5.69 -18.26 -17.17
N LEU A 504 -5.64 -19.49 -16.68
CA LEU A 504 -6.31 -19.91 -15.45
C LEU A 504 -5.43 -19.71 -14.20
N TYR A 505 -4.62 -18.65 -14.17
CA TYR A 505 -3.83 -18.29 -13.00
C TYR A 505 -4.71 -18.16 -11.75
N GLN A 506 -4.28 -18.80 -10.66
CA GLN A 506 -5.01 -18.92 -9.39
C GLN A 506 -6.46 -19.45 -9.55
N LEU A 507 -6.63 -20.46 -10.42
CA LEU A 507 -7.93 -21.06 -10.75
C LEU A 507 -8.78 -21.44 -9.54
N GLU A 508 -8.16 -22.02 -8.52
CA GLU A 508 -8.88 -22.47 -7.31
C GLU A 508 -9.54 -21.30 -6.59
N ARG A 509 -8.88 -20.13 -6.53
CA ARG A 509 -9.47 -18.92 -5.94
C ARG A 509 -10.62 -18.39 -6.77
N ARG A 510 -10.48 -18.38 -8.11
CA ARG A 510 -11.54 -17.96 -9.03
C ARG A 510 -12.77 -18.86 -8.92
N LEU A 511 -12.57 -20.18 -8.89
CA LEU A 511 -13.65 -21.16 -8.68
C LEU A 511 -14.29 -21.00 -7.30
N ALA A 512 -13.48 -20.80 -6.25
CA ALA A 512 -14.01 -20.54 -4.91
C ALA A 512 -14.85 -19.26 -4.89
N PHE A 513 -14.42 -18.20 -5.56
CA PHE A 513 -15.20 -16.97 -5.71
C PHE A 513 -16.49 -17.24 -6.50
N PHE A 514 -16.40 -17.85 -7.67
CA PHE A 514 -17.56 -18.13 -8.54
C PHE A 514 -18.66 -18.91 -7.80
N ASN A 515 -18.26 -19.94 -7.05
CA ASN A 515 -19.19 -20.82 -6.35
C ASN A 515 -19.75 -20.21 -5.06
N ASN A 516 -18.98 -19.39 -4.35
CA ASN A 516 -19.37 -18.92 -3.01
C ASN A 516 -19.77 -17.43 -2.96
N ALA A 517 -19.58 -16.69 -4.05
CA ALA A 517 -20.02 -15.30 -4.13
C ALA A 517 -21.54 -15.19 -4.04
N GLN A 518 -22.01 -14.24 -3.25
CA GLN A 518 -23.44 -13.98 -3.07
C GLN A 518 -23.95 -13.12 -4.24
N TRP A 519 -24.06 -13.72 -5.44
CA TRP A 519 -24.46 -13.07 -6.68
C TRP A 519 -25.81 -12.33 -6.58
N SER A 520 -26.71 -12.80 -5.71
CA SER A 520 -27.97 -12.13 -5.41
C SER A 520 -27.78 -10.74 -4.79
N PHE A 521 -26.71 -10.50 -4.01
CA PHE A 521 -26.41 -9.19 -3.44
C PHE A 521 -25.93 -8.20 -4.50
N PHE A 522 -25.09 -8.65 -5.45
CA PHE A 522 -24.70 -7.83 -6.61
C PHE A 522 -25.92 -7.41 -7.41
N ARG A 523 -26.79 -8.38 -7.75
CA ARG A 523 -28.03 -8.12 -8.49
C ARG A 523 -28.95 -7.16 -7.75
N ARG A 524 -29.14 -7.38 -6.45
CA ARG A 524 -29.94 -6.50 -5.60
C ARG A 524 -29.39 -5.08 -5.63
N LEU A 525 -28.08 -4.89 -5.52
CA LEU A 525 -27.47 -3.57 -5.58
C LEU A 525 -27.75 -2.86 -6.91
N MET A 526 -27.74 -3.58 -8.04
CA MET A 526 -28.11 -3.00 -9.35
C MET A 526 -29.59 -2.58 -9.40
N VAL A 527 -30.48 -3.33 -8.73
CA VAL A 527 -31.91 -2.98 -8.60
C VAL A 527 -32.09 -1.77 -7.67
N ASP A 528 -31.43 -1.79 -6.52
CA ASP A 528 -31.50 -0.72 -5.49
C ASP A 528 -30.92 0.60 -6.05
N ALA A 529 -29.89 0.54 -6.89
CA ALA A 529 -29.33 1.69 -7.64
C ALA A 529 -30.22 2.17 -8.80
N GLY A 530 -31.29 1.43 -9.11
CA GLY A 530 -32.20 1.74 -10.21
C GLY A 530 -31.62 1.49 -11.61
N LEU A 531 -30.56 0.69 -11.74
CA LEU A 531 -30.00 0.25 -13.03
C LEU A 531 -30.84 -0.88 -13.65
N LEU A 532 -31.43 -1.72 -12.79
CA LEU A 532 -32.37 -2.77 -13.17
C LEU A 532 -33.74 -2.55 -12.52
N GLU A 533 -34.80 -2.75 -13.30
CA GLU A 533 -36.16 -2.86 -12.83
C GLU A 533 -36.52 -4.35 -12.72
N GLN A 534 -36.83 -4.80 -11.51
CA GLN A 534 -37.27 -6.16 -11.27
C GLN A 534 -38.79 -6.26 -11.39
N THR A 535 -39.27 -7.23 -12.18
CA THR A 535 -40.68 -7.57 -12.32
C THR A 535 -40.89 -9.04 -12.00
N CYS A 536 -41.97 -9.36 -11.27
CA CYS A 536 -42.32 -10.75 -10.96
C CYS A 536 -43.48 -11.19 -11.86
N GLN A 537 -43.21 -12.03 -12.86
CA GLN A 537 -44.24 -12.62 -13.72
C GLN A 537 -44.24 -14.14 -13.55
N GLY A 538 -45.36 -14.70 -13.09
CA GLY A 538 -45.51 -16.15 -12.91
C GLY A 538 -44.50 -16.79 -11.92
N GLY A 539 -44.08 -16.05 -10.89
CA GLY A 539 -43.11 -16.52 -9.89
C GLY A 539 -41.64 -16.47 -10.35
N ARG A 540 -41.36 -16.03 -11.58
CA ARG A 540 -40.00 -15.77 -12.07
C ARG A 540 -39.71 -14.27 -12.03
N ASN A 541 -38.50 -13.93 -11.60
CA ASN A 541 -38.00 -12.56 -11.65
C ASN A 541 -37.48 -12.28 -13.06
N THR A 542 -38.03 -11.28 -13.72
CA THR A 542 -37.55 -10.72 -14.99
C THR A 542 -36.95 -9.34 -14.72
N PHE A 543 -35.85 -9.02 -15.41
CA PHE A 543 -35.12 -7.78 -15.22
C PHE A 543 -35.14 -6.96 -16.50
N ARG A 544 -35.37 -5.66 -16.37
CA ARG A 544 -35.29 -4.68 -17.45
C ARG A 544 -34.27 -3.61 -17.10
N ILE A 545 -33.51 -3.14 -18.08
CA ILE A 545 -32.54 -2.06 -17.87
C ILE A 545 -33.26 -0.71 -17.78
N ASN A 546 -32.89 0.11 -16.81
CA ASN A 546 -33.17 1.54 -16.82
C ASN A 546 -32.08 2.24 -17.64
N GLU A 547 -32.38 2.53 -18.90
CA GLU A 547 -31.41 3.10 -19.85
C GLU A 547 -30.83 4.42 -19.34
N THR A 548 -31.66 5.33 -18.82
CA THR A 548 -31.21 6.63 -18.32
C THR A 548 -30.17 6.48 -17.21
N ARG A 549 -30.46 5.66 -16.20
CA ARG A 549 -29.55 5.43 -15.07
C ARG A 549 -28.27 4.72 -15.48
N MET A 550 -28.37 3.78 -16.42
CA MET A 550 -27.24 3.05 -16.97
C MET A 550 -26.29 3.97 -17.75
N VAL A 551 -26.85 4.88 -18.56
CA VAL A 551 -26.10 5.90 -19.29
C VAL A 551 -25.27 6.77 -18.33
N SER A 552 -25.84 7.16 -17.19
CA SER A 552 -25.17 7.95 -16.15
C SER A 552 -23.98 7.22 -15.53
N LEU A 553 -24.14 5.94 -15.21
CA LEU A 553 -23.04 5.13 -14.66
C LEU A 553 -21.89 4.97 -15.67
N LEU A 554 -22.21 4.73 -16.96
CA LEU A 554 -21.20 4.64 -18.01
C LEU A 554 -20.46 5.97 -18.19
N ALA A 555 -21.18 7.10 -18.19
CA ALA A 555 -20.58 8.43 -18.26
C ALA A 555 -19.68 8.74 -17.06
N LEU A 556 -20.13 8.41 -15.83
CA LEU A 556 -19.33 8.54 -14.62
C LEU A 556 -18.04 7.72 -14.72
N THR A 557 -18.13 6.46 -15.14
CA THR A 557 -16.97 5.56 -15.31
C THR A 557 -15.96 6.13 -16.32
N ALA A 558 -16.43 6.78 -17.39
CA ALA A 558 -15.56 7.39 -18.39
C ALA A 558 -14.74 8.59 -17.86
N ILE A 559 -15.28 9.33 -16.88
CA ILE A 559 -14.68 10.58 -16.39
C ILE A 559 -13.99 10.45 -15.02
N HIS A 560 -14.34 9.44 -14.23
CA HIS A 560 -13.91 9.31 -12.83
C HIS A 560 -12.39 9.45 -12.64
N ASP A 561 -11.62 8.70 -13.42
CA ASP A 561 -10.18 8.56 -13.23
C ASP A 561 -9.32 9.50 -14.06
N ILE A 562 -9.92 10.36 -14.91
CA ILE A 562 -9.13 11.20 -15.82
C ILE A 562 -8.28 12.23 -15.06
N MET A 563 -8.70 12.59 -13.84
CA MET A 563 -7.97 13.52 -12.97
C MET A 563 -6.78 12.85 -12.26
N LYS A 564 -6.58 11.54 -12.37
CA LYS A 564 -5.31 10.90 -11.96
C LYS A 564 -4.15 11.29 -12.88
N ILE A 565 -4.45 11.80 -14.08
CA ILE A 565 -3.43 12.32 -15.00
C ILE A 565 -3.03 13.73 -14.55
N GLU A 566 -1.82 13.88 -14.01
CA GLU A 566 -1.40 15.11 -13.32
C GLU A 566 -1.50 16.36 -14.21
N ASN A 567 -1.21 16.23 -15.51
CA ASN A 567 -1.29 17.35 -16.45
C ASN A 567 -2.72 17.79 -16.83
N LEU A 568 -3.74 17.07 -16.36
CA LEU A 568 -5.15 17.42 -16.53
C LEU A 568 -5.76 18.07 -15.28
N LEU A 569 -5.03 18.09 -14.16
CA LEU A 569 -5.51 18.67 -12.90
C LEU A 569 -5.90 20.15 -13.07
N PRO A 570 -7.03 20.59 -12.49
CA PRO A 570 -7.49 21.95 -12.56
C PRO A 570 -6.74 22.86 -11.58
N THR A 571 -6.59 24.12 -11.97
CA THR A 571 -6.21 25.23 -11.08
C THR A 571 -7.45 25.98 -10.61
N VAL A 572 -7.55 26.25 -9.31
CA VAL A 572 -8.65 27.03 -8.74
C VAL A 572 -8.64 28.45 -9.31
N GLN A 573 -9.75 28.84 -9.95
CA GLN A 573 -9.91 30.19 -10.51
C GLN A 573 -10.24 31.22 -9.42
N PRO A 574 -9.91 32.51 -9.61
CA PRO A 574 -10.13 33.57 -8.63
C PRO A 574 -11.56 33.68 -8.08
N GLU A 575 -12.57 33.40 -8.91
CA GLU A 575 -13.98 33.42 -8.51
C GLU A 575 -14.38 32.26 -7.57
N HIS A 576 -13.52 31.26 -7.38
CA HIS A 576 -13.75 30.08 -6.56
C HIS A 576 -12.71 29.93 -5.43
N ASP A 577 -12.13 31.06 -4.97
CA ASP A 577 -11.17 31.08 -3.87
C ASP A 577 -11.72 30.40 -2.60
N GLY A 578 -10.90 29.56 -1.97
CA GLY A 578 -11.28 28.77 -0.79
C GLY A 578 -12.03 27.47 -1.10
N TYR A 579 -12.12 27.05 -2.37
CA TYR A 579 -12.79 25.80 -2.76
C TYR A 579 -12.22 24.59 -2.01
N HIS A 580 -13.00 24.01 -1.09
CA HIS A 580 -12.57 22.91 -0.22
C HIS A 580 -11.21 23.14 0.47
N GLY A 581 -10.90 24.40 0.79
CA GLY A 581 -9.64 24.80 1.43
C GLY A 581 -8.48 25.10 0.48
N TYR A 582 -8.66 24.98 -0.84
CA TYR A 582 -7.70 25.41 -1.85
C TYR A 582 -7.86 26.90 -2.18
N ALA A 583 -6.76 27.64 -2.26
CA ALA A 583 -6.76 29.05 -2.63
C ALA A 583 -6.76 29.23 -4.15
N ALA A 584 -7.19 30.40 -4.63
CA ALA A 584 -7.08 30.76 -6.05
C ALA A 584 -5.62 30.66 -6.53
N GLY A 585 -5.42 29.95 -7.66
CA GLY A 585 -4.10 29.65 -8.21
C GLY A 585 -3.53 28.29 -7.77
N ASP A 586 -4.10 27.64 -6.76
CA ASP A 586 -3.68 26.30 -6.36
C ASP A 586 -4.10 25.26 -7.39
N VAL A 587 -3.23 24.29 -7.65
CA VAL A 587 -3.59 23.07 -8.38
C VAL A 587 -4.23 22.09 -7.42
N ILE A 588 -5.43 21.62 -7.74
CA ILE A 588 -6.12 20.62 -6.91
C ILE A 588 -5.44 19.27 -7.14
N GLY A 589 -4.60 18.84 -6.19
CA GLY A 589 -3.81 17.60 -6.31
C GLY A 589 -4.59 16.33 -6.00
N ASP A 590 -5.71 16.44 -5.30
CA ASP A 590 -6.62 15.33 -5.02
C ASP A 590 -7.56 15.12 -6.22
N HIS A 591 -7.49 13.95 -6.84
CA HIS A 591 -8.22 13.66 -8.08
C HIS A 591 -9.76 13.72 -7.95
N ASP A 592 -10.32 13.31 -6.82
CA ASP A 592 -11.77 13.35 -6.58
C ASP A 592 -12.24 14.80 -6.43
N HIS A 593 -11.52 15.60 -5.63
CA HIS A 593 -11.79 17.03 -5.51
C HIS A 593 -11.58 17.78 -6.84
N ALA A 594 -10.57 17.38 -7.62
CA ALA A 594 -10.32 17.96 -8.93
C ALA A 594 -11.48 17.67 -9.90
N LEU A 595 -11.98 16.44 -9.93
CA LEU A 595 -13.12 16.08 -10.77
C LEU A 595 -14.38 16.81 -10.32
N CYS A 596 -14.65 16.84 -9.01
CA CYS A 596 -15.76 17.57 -8.40
C CYS A 596 -15.75 19.05 -8.81
N TYR A 597 -14.59 19.72 -8.72
CA TYR A 597 -14.41 21.11 -9.14
C TYR A 597 -14.76 21.34 -10.61
N VAL A 598 -14.31 20.45 -11.50
CA VAL A 598 -14.61 20.55 -12.94
C VAL A 598 -16.10 20.32 -13.20
N MET A 599 -16.73 19.34 -12.56
CA MET A 599 -18.17 19.07 -12.73
C MET A 599 -19.05 20.23 -12.23
N GLU A 600 -18.69 20.85 -11.12
CA GLU A 600 -19.45 21.94 -10.51
C GLU A 600 -19.31 23.26 -11.29
N HIS A 601 -18.08 23.62 -11.65
CA HIS A 601 -17.78 24.96 -12.17
C HIS A 601 -17.55 25.00 -13.68
N TYR A 602 -17.13 23.88 -14.29
CA TYR A 602 -16.75 23.80 -15.69
C TYR A 602 -17.29 22.52 -16.39
N PRO A 603 -18.60 22.18 -16.24
CA PRO A 603 -19.15 20.95 -16.79
C PRO A 603 -18.95 20.85 -18.31
N ASP A 604 -18.86 21.99 -19.01
CA ASP A 604 -18.57 22.07 -20.44
C ASP A 604 -17.24 21.41 -20.87
N LEU A 605 -16.32 21.17 -19.93
CA LEU A 605 -15.06 20.48 -20.18
C LEU A 605 -15.20 18.95 -20.14
N LEU A 606 -16.35 18.41 -19.72
CA LEU A 606 -16.63 16.98 -19.63
C LEU A 606 -17.87 16.66 -20.47
N PRO A 607 -17.73 16.47 -21.80
CA PRO A 607 -18.86 16.22 -22.71
C PRO A 607 -19.84 15.15 -22.21
N SER A 608 -19.32 14.06 -21.65
CA SER A 608 -20.12 12.93 -21.16
C SER A 608 -20.87 13.25 -19.88
N PHE A 609 -20.45 14.24 -19.11
CA PHE A 609 -21.18 14.72 -17.93
C PHE A 609 -22.15 15.84 -18.27
N LYS A 610 -21.71 16.82 -19.07
CA LYS A 610 -22.45 18.03 -19.41
C LYS A 610 -23.85 17.74 -19.93
N ASP A 611 -23.93 16.80 -20.87
CA ASP A 611 -25.12 16.52 -21.67
C ASP A 611 -26.04 15.46 -21.00
N LEU A 612 -25.70 14.98 -19.79
CA LEU A 612 -26.61 14.16 -18.99
C LEU A 612 -27.83 14.97 -18.53
N ASP A 613 -28.94 14.27 -18.28
CA ASP A 613 -30.13 14.86 -17.69
C ASP A 613 -29.78 15.53 -16.34
N PRO A 614 -30.39 16.68 -15.98
CA PRO A 614 -30.02 17.40 -14.75
C PRO A 614 -30.08 16.55 -13.47
N ALA A 615 -31.07 15.66 -13.35
CA ALA A 615 -31.19 14.76 -12.21
C ALA A 615 -30.04 13.75 -12.15
N GLU A 616 -29.62 13.24 -13.30
CA GLU A 616 -28.53 12.27 -13.40
C GLU A 616 -27.16 12.92 -13.18
N ARG A 617 -26.96 14.17 -13.62
CA ARG A 617 -25.77 14.96 -13.27
C ARG A 617 -25.64 15.13 -11.76
N GLN A 618 -26.76 15.39 -11.09
CA GLN A 618 -26.79 15.50 -9.64
C GLN A 618 -26.41 14.17 -8.98
N SER A 619 -26.98 13.04 -9.43
CA SER A 619 -26.61 11.71 -8.91
C SER A 619 -25.12 11.41 -9.16
N VAL A 620 -24.57 11.75 -10.32
CA VAL A 620 -23.13 11.60 -10.62
C VAL A 620 -22.27 12.50 -9.73
N GLN A 621 -22.64 13.76 -9.55
CA GLN A 621 -21.94 14.67 -8.62
C GLN A 621 -21.95 14.11 -7.19
N PHE A 622 -23.10 13.61 -6.72
CA PHE A 622 -23.21 12.97 -5.42
C PHE A 622 -22.23 11.82 -5.24
N THR A 623 -22.02 10.97 -6.26
CA THR A 623 -21.05 9.87 -6.17
C THR A 623 -19.60 10.33 -6.01
N GLN A 624 -19.30 11.57 -6.39
CA GLN A 624 -17.97 12.18 -6.32
C GLN A 624 -17.81 13.14 -5.13
N CYS A 625 -18.86 13.33 -4.34
CA CYS A 625 -18.76 14.09 -3.10
C CYS A 625 -17.81 13.38 -2.14
N ASN A 626 -17.01 14.15 -1.40
CA ASN A 626 -16.23 13.60 -0.30
C ASN A 626 -17.16 13.20 0.86
N LEU A 627 -17.64 11.96 0.82
CA LEU A 627 -18.55 11.42 1.84
C LEU A 627 -17.82 11.17 3.18
N CYS A 628 -16.48 11.17 3.19
CA CYS A 628 -15.65 10.74 4.32
C CYS A 628 -16.10 9.39 4.91
N PHE A 629 -16.72 8.54 4.10
CA PHE A 629 -17.31 7.28 4.53
C PHE A 629 -16.29 6.15 4.42
N ASN A 630 -15.85 5.64 5.56
CA ASN A 630 -15.06 4.42 5.58
C ASN A 630 -15.97 3.22 5.77
N HIS A 631 -16.07 2.39 4.74
CA HIS A 631 -16.97 1.25 4.78
C HIS A 631 -16.50 0.15 5.76
N GLY A 632 -15.18 -0.02 5.91
CA GLY A 632 -14.59 -0.97 6.85
C GLY A 632 -15.00 -0.69 8.29
N TRP A 633 -15.08 0.60 8.65
CA TRP A 633 -15.51 1.06 9.96
C TRP A 633 -16.91 0.58 10.34
N LEU A 634 -17.84 0.56 9.37
CA LEU A 634 -19.17 0.02 9.57
C LEU A 634 -19.15 -1.50 9.66
N VAL A 635 -18.52 -2.18 8.69
CA VAL A 635 -18.56 -3.65 8.61
C VAL A 635 -17.94 -4.32 9.83
N GLN A 636 -16.90 -3.72 10.38
CA GLN A 636 -16.24 -4.19 11.60
C GLN A 636 -16.85 -3.58 12.87
N ALA A 637 -17.80 -2.66 12.73
CA ALA A 637 -18.42 -1.91 13.82
C ALA A 637 -17.43 -1.23 14.79
N GLU A 638 -16.23 -0.89 14.32
CA GLU A 638 -15.19 -0.28 15.17
C GLU A 638 -15.47 1.19 15.49
N ALA A 639 -16.18 1.89 14.60
CA ALA A 639 -16.46 3.31 14.72
C ALA A 639 -17.83 3.60 15.34
N PRO A 640 -17.96 4.69 16.12
CA PRO A 640 -19.27 5.19 16.52
C PRO A 640 -20.04 5.73 15.29
N PRO A 641 -21.39 5.71 15.31
CA PRO A 641 -22.23 6.21 14.21
C PRO A 641 -21.82 7.58 13.64
N GLY A 642 -21.46 8.53 14.50
CA GLY A 642 -21.10 9.89 14.09
C GLY A 642 -19.83 9.95 13.25
N ALA A 643 -18.82 9.15 13.59
CA ALA A 643 -17.58 9.04 12.82
C ALA A 643 -17.82 8.42 11.43
N ILE A 644 -18.81 7.53 11.29
CA ILE A 644 -19.13 6.85 10.03
C ILE A 644 -20.02 7.71 9.13
N PHE A 645 -21.12 8.23 9.69
CA PHE A 645 -22.26 8.65 8.88
C PHE A 645 -22.53 10.16 8.90
N THR A 646 -21.98 10.94 9.83
CA THR A 646 -22.36 12.37 9.94
C THR A 646 -21.96 13.15 8.69
N LYS A 647 -20.76 12.95 8.14
CA LYS A 647 -20.36 13.60 6.87
C LYS A 647 -21.14 13.10 5.67
N PHE A 648 -21.42 11.80 5.62
CA PHE A 648 -22.33 11.22 4.62
C PHE A 648 -23.71 11.92 4.67
N ARG A 649 -24.28 12.06 5.87
CA ARG A 649 -25.59 12.67 6.08
C ARG A 649 -25.59 14.17 5.78
N GLU A 650 -24.51 14.89 6.13
CA GLU A 650 -24.32 16.28 5.72
C GLU A 650 -24.31 16.42 4.19
N ALA A 651 -23.65 15.51 3.46
CA ALA A 651 -23.62 15.51 2.01
C ALA A 651 -25.02 15.28 1.41
N LEU A 652 -25.78 14.30 1.94
CA LEU A 652 -27.17 14.06 1.55
C LEU A 652 -28.08 15.26 1.87
N ALA A 653 -27.87 15.91 3.01
CA ALA A 653 -28.64 17.07 3.41
C ALA A 653 -28.36 18.25 2.48
N ARG A 654 -27.10 18.56 2.15
CA ARG A 654 -26.76 19.66 1.24
C ARG A 654 -27.42 19.49 -0.13
N ASP A 655 -27.53 18.26 -0.59
CA ASP A 655 -28.09 17.93 -1.89
C ASP A 655 -29.63 17.81 -1.88
N HIS A 656 -30.30 18.72 -1.14
CA HIS A 656 -31.73 18.82 -0.75
C HIS A 656 -32.81 18.48 -1.81
N ARG A 657 -32.46 18.15 -3.05
CA ARG A 657 -33.41 17.96 -4.15
C ARG A 657 -33.63 16.51 -4.55
N HIS A 658 -32.63 15.62 -4.62
CA HIS A 658 -32.89 14.25 -5.15
C HIS A 658 -31.99 13.10 -4.63
N GLY A 659 -31.13 13.29 -3.63
CA GLY A 659 -30.24 12.25 -3.09
C GLY A 659 -30.93 11.12 -2.30
N GLY A 660 -31.77 10.33 -2.97
CA GLY A 660 -32.50 9.21 -2.38
C GLY A 660 -31.64 7.95 -2.18
N ALA A 661 -32.23 6.90 -1.61
CA ALA A 661 -31.59 5.59 -1.46
C ALA A 661 -30.96 5.05 -2.77
N LYS A 662 -31.55 5.39 -3.93
CA LYS A 662 -31.03 5.00 -5.25
C LYS A 662 -29.67 5.61 -5.58
N ASP A 663 -29.41 6.85 -5.18
CA ASP A 663 -28.15 7.53 -5.47
C ASP A 663 -27.04 7.04 -4.54
N ILE A 664 -27.40 6.68 -3.30
CA ILE A 664 -26.52 5.97 -2.37
C ILE A 664 -26.14 4.60 -2.94
N ALA A 665 -27.11 3.85 -3.44
CA ALA A 665 -26.85 2.56 -4.08
C ALA A 665 -26.02 2.73 -5.36
N LEU A 666 -26.24 3.78 -6.16
CA LEU A 666 -25.42 4.10 -7.33
C LEU A 666 -23.96 4.40 -6.96
N TYR A 667 -23.72 5.15 -5.88
CA TYR A 667 -22.38 5.36 -5.34
C TYR A 667 -21.69 4.02 -5.02
N PHE A 668 -22.41 3.08 -4.42
CA PHE A 668 -21.87 1.76 -4.12
C PHE A 668 -21.68 0.86 -5.35
N VAL A 669 -22.52 0.98 -6.38
CA VAL A 669 -22.25 0.33 -7.67
C VAL A 669 -20.96 0.86 -8.27
N HIS A 670 -20.80 2.18 -8.33
CA HIS A 670 -19.58 2.82 -8.85
C HIS A 670 -18.33 2.36 -8.08
N TRP A 671 -18.36 2.46 -6.75
CA TRP A 671 -17.27 1.99 -5.89
C TRP A 671 -16.93 0.52 -6.13
N LEU A 672 -17.95 -0.33 -6.25
CA LEU A 672 -17.77 -1.76 -6.50
C LEU A 672 -17.11 -2.01 -7.87
N THR A 673 -17.54 -1.31 -8.91
CA THR A 673 -17.02 -1.50 -10.27
C THR A 673 -15.63 -0.89 -10.46
N ASP A 674 -15.34 0.25 -9.82
CA ASP A 674 -14.00 0.85 -9.80
C ASP A 674 -13.01 -0.08 -9.07
N LEU A 675 -13.41 -0.61 -7.91
CA LEU A 675 -12.58 -1.57 -7.18
C LEU A 675 -12.40 -2.89 -7.94
N ALA A 676 -13.44 -3.37 -8.64
CA ALA A 676 -13.32 -4.52 -9.53
C ALA A 676 -12.27 -4.28 -10.64
N GLY A 677 -12.20 -3.04 -11.14
CA GLY A 677 -11.24 -2.56 -12.13
C GLY A 677 -9.86 -2.17 -11.59
N ALA A 678 -9.55 -2.41 -10.32
CA ALA A 678 -8.28 -1.97 -9.72
C ALA A 678 -7.01 -2.61 -10.32
N GLU A 679 -7.15 -3.72 -11.04
CA GLU A 679 -6.09 -4.45 -11.74
C GLU A 679 -6.12 -4.15 -13.25
N PRO A 680 -4.98 -3.84 -13.90
CA PRO A 680 -4.92 -3.40 -15.30
C PRO A 680 -5.01 -4.56 -16.30
N THR A 681 -5.84 -5.57 -16.03
CA THR A 681 -5.98 -6.81 -16.81
C THR A 681 -7.44 -7.11 -17.16
N PRO A 682 -8.13 -6.21 -17.89
CA PRO A 682 -9.56 -6.32 -18.17
C PRO A 682 -9.99 -7.67 -18.77
N LEU A 683 -9.21 -8.29 -19.66
CA LEU A 683 -9.57 -9.58 -20.26
C LEU A 683 -9.40 -10.78 -19.31
N GLY A 684 -8.72 -10.58 -18.18
CA GLY A 684 -8.53 -11.59 -17.12
C GLY A 684 -9.71 -11.69 -16.13
N GLY A 685 -10.78 -10.93 -16.34
CA GLY A 685 -11.88 -10.81 -15.37
C GLY A 685 -11.56 -9.80 -14.26
N CYS A 686 -12.43 -9.71 -13.27
CA CYS A 686 -12.30 -8.80 -12.13
C CYS A 686 -11.33 -9.39 -11.08
N GLU A 687 -10.04 -9.48 -11.44
CA GLU A 687 -9.01 -10.17 -10.64
C GLU A 687 -8.91 -9.63 -9.21
N LYS A 688 -9.17 -8.33 -9.02
CA LYS A 688 -9.19 -7.74 -7.67
C LYS A 688 -10.10 -8.55 -6.74
N PHE A 689 -11.32 -8.86 -7.16
CA PHE A 689 -12.26 -9.63 -6.34
C PHE A 689 -12.06 -11.14 -6.45
N ALA A 690 -11.89 -11.66 -7.67
CA ALA A 690 -11.82 -13.09 -7.90
C ALA A 690 -10.56 -13.74 -7.29
N ILE A 691 -9.49 -12.97 -7.07
CA ILE A 691 -8.20 -13.48 -6.62
C ILE A 691 -7.67 -12.78 -5.36
N LYS A 692 -7.70 -11.45 -5.33
CA LYS A 692 -6.91 -10.65 -4.38
C LYS A 692 -7.70 -10.16 -3.17
N PHE A 693 -9.04 -10.16 -3.23
CA PHE A 693 -9.91 -9.62 -2.19
C PHE A 693 -10.56 -10.75 -1.39
N PRO A 694 -10.52 -10.72 -0.05
CA PRO A 694 -11.16 -11.77 0.75
C PRO A 694 -12.68 -11.78 0.54
N LEU A 695 -13.22 -12.92 0.08
CA LEU A 695 -14.63 -13.05 -0.28
C LEU A 695 -15.58 -12.76 0.90
N HIS A 696 -15.26 -13.21 2.11
CA HIS A 696 -16.10 -12.98 3.29
C HIS A 696 -16.20 -11.49 3.65
N VAL A 697 -15.13 -10.72 3.40
CA VAL A 697 -15.12 -9.26 3.57
C VAL A 697 -16.01 -8.62 2.51
N LEU A 698 -15.89 -9.01 1.24
CA LEU A 698 -16.74 -8.51 0.16
C LEU A 698 -18.22 -8.78 0.43
N ASN A 699 -18.57 -10.00 0.82
CA ASN A 699 -19.95 -10.35 1.16
C ASN A 699 -20.48 -9.48 2.30
N SER A 700 -19.66 -9.18 3.31
CA SER A 700 -20.06 -8.29 4.41
C SER A 700 -20.26 -6.85 3.96
N PHE A 701 -19.45 -6.35 3.01
CA PHE A 701 -19.68 -5.06 2.35
C PHE A 701 -21.01 -5.04 1.60
N LEU A 702 -21.23 -6.00 0.70
CA LEU A 702 -22.47 -6.09 -0.09
C LEU A 702 -23.73 -6.19 0.78
N GLN A 703 -23.68 -6.97 1.86
CA GLN A 703 -24.79 -7.09 2.81
C GLN A 703 -25.13 -5.79 3.53
N SER A 704 -24.12 -4.94 3.78
CA SER A 704 -24.28 -3.72 4.55
C SER A 704 -24.91 -2.57 3.74
N PHE A 705 -24.84 -2.59 2.41
CA PHE A 705 -25.37 -1.52 1.54
C PHE A 705 -26.85 -1.19 1.81
N LYS A 706 -27.71 -2.21 1.91
CA LYS A 706 -29.14 -2.04 2.22
C LYS A 706 -29.43 -1.33 3.56
N PHE A 707 -28.46 -1.33 4.48
CA PHE A 707 -28.59 -0.61 5.75
C PHE A 707 -28.15 0.83 5.59
N ILE A 708 -27.04 1.05 4.87
CA ILE A 708 -26.50 2.38 4.59
C ILE A 708 -27.50 3.21 3.79
N GLU A 709 -28.17 2.63 2.79
CA GLU A 709 -29.29 3.28 2.07
C GLU A 709 -30.37 3.84 3.01
N GLY A 710 -30.55 3.20 4.16
CA GLY A 710 -31.47 3.64 5.21
C GLY A 710 -31.12 4.99 5.83
N ILE A 711 -29.90 5.51 5.65
CA ILE A 711 -29.48 6.82 6.16
C ILE A 711 -30.28 7.97 5.52
N SER A 712 -30.90 7.73 4.37
CA SER A 712 -31.81 8.68 3.71
C SER A 712 -33.08 8.94 4.51
N VAL A 713 -33.51 8.01 5.37
CA VAL A 713 -34.79 8.08 6.12
C VAL A 713 -34.64 7.79 7.62
N ARG A 714 -33.46 7.34 8.07
CA ARG A 714 -33.15 7.03 9.47
C ARG A 714 -31.99 7.87 9.96
N THR A 715 -31.84 7.96 11.27
CA THR A 715 -30.65 8.56 11.86
C THR A 715 -29.43 7.65 11.74
N GLU A 716 -28.23 8.22 11.85
CA GLU A 716 -26.94 7.52 11.90
C GLU A 716 -26.99 6.36 12.90
N THR A 717 -27.51 6.63 14.10
CA THR A 717 -27.60 5.66 15.19
C THR A 717 -28.56 4.52 14.88
N GLN A 718 -29.73 4.82 14.29
CA GLN A 718 -30.71 3.81 13.90
C GLN A 718 -30.20 2.91 12.77
N VAL A 719 -29.43 3.45 11.82
CA VAL A 719 -28.78 2.67 10.76
C VAL A 719 -27.78 1.68 11.38
N MET A 720 -26.90 2.17 12.27
CA MET A 720 -25.91 1.34 12.95
C MET A 720 -26.58 0.25 13.80
N GLU A 721 -27.58 0.59 14.61
CA GLU A 721 -28.29 -0.38 15.45
C GLU A 721 -28.92 -1.51 14.63
N LYS A 722 -29.60 -1.14 13.54
CA LYS A 722 -30.24 -2.11 12.65
C LYS A 722 -29.21 -3.03 12.00
N TYR A 723 -28.05 -2.49 11.62
CA TYR A 723 -26.94 -3.28 11.08
C TYR A 723 -26.39 -4.25 12.13
N LEU A 724 -26.15 -3.81 13.37
CA LEU A 724 -25.64 -4.65 14.45
C LEU A 724 -26.58 -5.81 14.78
N LYS A 725 -27.89 -5.54 14.92
CA LYS A 725 -28.90 -6.58 15.13
C LYS A 725 -28.90 -7.61 14.00
N TYR A 726 -28.79 -7.15 12.76
CA TYR A 726 -28.68 -8.05 11.61
C TYR A 726 -27.41 -8.91 11.67
N ARG A 727 -26.25 -8.32 11.97
CA ARG A 727 -24.99 -9.08 12.03
C ARG A 727 -24.99 -10.15 13.12
N TRP A 728 -25.67 -9.90 14.23
CA TRP A 728 -25.91 -10.91 15.25
C TRP A 728 -26.78 -12.06 14.72
N SER A 729 -27.94 -11.73 14.13
CA SER A 729 -28.88 -12.74 13.63
C SER A 729 -28.36 -13.54 12.43
N ASP A 730 -27.52 -12.94 11.58
CA ASP A 730 -26.92 -13.56 10.39
C ASP A 730 -25.63 -14.35 10.71
N HIS A 731 -25.20 -14.37 11.98
CA HIS A 731 -23.99 -15.06 12.38
C HIS A 731 -24.14 -16.58 12.21
N VAL A 732 -23.07 -17.23 11.73
CA VAL A 732 -22.99 -18.68 11.57
C VAL A 732 -21.82 -19.22 12.40
N PRO A 733 -22.05 -20.13 13.35
CA PRO A 733 -23.33 -20.71 13.75
C PRO A 733 -24.26 -19.68 14.42
N SER A 734 -25.58 -19.95 14.41
CA SER A 734 -26.57 -19.05 15.02
C SER A 734 -26.25 -18.78 16.48
N LEU A 735 -26.35 -17.51 16.89
CA LEU A 735 -26.18 -17.05 18.27
C LEU A 735 -27.50 -16.91 19.03
N GLY A 736 -28.64 -17.20 18.38
CA GLY A 736 -29.98 -16.94 18.91
C GLY A 736 -30.45 -15.50 18.68
N GLU A 737 -31.41 -15.05 19.49
CA GLU A 737 -31.91 -13.67 19.43
C GLU A 737 -30.82 -12.65 19.81
N PRO A 738 -30.84 -11.43 19.24
CA PRO A 738 -29.94 -10.36 19.66
C PRO A 738 -30.00 -10.12 21.17
N PRO A 739 -28.85 -9.84 21.82
CA PRO A 739 -28.81 -9.64 23.26
C PRO A 739 -29.61 -8.39 23.65
N GLN A 740 -30.12 -8.39 24.88
CA GLN A 740 -30.81 -7.25 25.50
C GLN A 740 -30.06 -6.81 26.76
N GLY A 741 -30.37 -5.62 27.25
CA GLY A 741 -29.79 -5.03 28.45
C GLY A 741 -28.57 -4.15 28.17
N PRO A 742 -27.90 -3.67 29.24
CA PRO A 742 -26.91 -2.59 29.15
C PRO A 742 -25.62 -2.98 28.39
N HIS A 743 -25.37 -4.28 28.19
CA HIS A 743 -24.17 -4.78 27.52
C HIS A 743 -24.40 -5.21 26.07
N ALA A 744 -25.65 -5.09 25.57
CA ALA A 744 -26.06 -5.65 24.29
C ALA A 744 -25.28 -5.05 23.10
N LEU A 745 -25.12 -3.72 23.07
CA LEU A 745 -24.38 -3.06 21.99
C LEU A 745 -22.90 -3.43 21.96
N ALA A 746 -22.23 -3.46 23.11
CA ALA A 746 -20.82 -3.87 23.16
C ALA A 746 -20.65 -5.30 22.66
N ALA A 747 -21.51 -6.24 23.08
CA ALA A 747 -21.47 -7.62 22.58
C ALA A 747 -21.65 -7.69 21.05
N MET A 748 -22.62 -6.97 20.48
CA MET A 748 -22.84 -6.95 19.03
C MET A 748 -21.68 -6.28 18.26
N ARG A 749 -21.08 -5.21 18.81
CA ARG A 749 -19.93 -4.54 18.18
C ARG A 749 -18.68 -5.42 18.25
N LEU A 750 -18.39 -6.02 19.40
CA LEU A 750 -17.28 -6.96 19.58
C LEU A 750 -17.39 -8.17 18.65
N LEU A 751 -18.61 -8.69 18.43
CA LEU A 751 -18.86 -9.75 17.45
C LEU A 751 -18.37 -9.35 16.04
N CYS A 752 -18.75 -8.14 15.58
CA CYS A 752 -18.35 -7.63 14.27
C CYS A 752 -16.85 -7.35 14.19
N MET A 753 -16.25 -6.79 15.25
CA MET A 753 -14.82 -6.46 15.29
C MET A 753 -13.95 -7.72 15.22
N ALA A 754 -14.31 -8.76 15.98
CA ALA A 754 -13.54 -9.99 16.09
C ALA A 754 -13.73 -10.97 14.91
N GLN A 755 -14.75 -10.77 14.07
CA GLN A 755 -15.04 -11.56 12.87
C GLN A 755 -15.02 -13.09 13.13
N ALA A 756 -14.03 -13.81 12.62
CA ALA A 756 -13.90 -15.26 12.80
C ALA A 756 -13.77 -15.68 14.28
N ASN A 757 -13.27 -14.79 15.14
CA ASN A 757 -13.18 -15.01 16.59
C ASN A 757 -14.40 -14.45 17.34
N GLY A 758 -15.45 -14.04 16.63
CA GLY A 758 -16.61 -13.35 17.17
C GLY A 758 -17.24 -14.06 18.37
N ARG A 759 -17.52 -15.36 18.23
CA ARG A 759 -18.10 -16.17 19.32
C ARG A 759 -17.20 -16.20 20.55
N THR A 760 -15.92 -16.52 20.36
CA THR A 760 -14.93 -16.62 21.45
C THR A 760 -14.81 -15.31 22.23
N ILE A 761 -14.73 -14.17 21.53
CA ILE A 761 -14.62 -12.86 22.16
C ILE A 761 -15.92 -12.49 22.89
N VAL A 762 -17.09 -12.78 22.31
CA VAL A 762 -18.39 -12.51 22.95
C VAL A 762 -18.63 -13.38 24.18
N ASP A 763 -18.24 -14.66 24.15
CA ASP A 763 -18.34 -15.54 25.31
C ASP A 763 -17.43 -15.04 26.45
N ALA A 764 -16.16 -14.69 26.15
CA ALA A 764 -15.24 -14.10 27.10
C ALA A 764 -15.77 -12.79 27.71
N PHE A 765 -16.32 -11.90 26.87
CA PHE A 765 -16.96 -10.65 27.32
C PHE A 765 -18.16 -10.90 28.24
N ASN A 766 -18.97 -11.93 27.95
CA ASN A 766 -20.19 -12.18 28.70
C ASN A 766 -19.94 -12.90 30.03
N GLN A 767 -19.03 -13.87 30.04
CA GLN A 767 -18.90 -14.87 31.10
C GLN A 767 -17.66 -14.67 31.99
N GLU A 768 -16.56 -14.13 31.44
CA GLU A 768 -15.25 -14.16 32.09
C GLU A 768 -14.68 -12.77 32.38
N LEU A 769 -15.07 -11.75 31.59
CA LEU A 769 -14.56 -10.39 31.75
C LEU A 769 -15.07 -9.77 33.08
N PRO A 770 -14.19 -9.16 33.90
CA PRO A 770 -14.59 -8.46 35.11
C PRO A 770 -15.66 -7.40 34.84
N SER A 771 -16.60 -7.21 35.75
CA SER A 771 -17.73 -6.28 35.58
C SER A 771 -17.26 -4.85 35.28
N GLU A 772 -16.20 -4.39 35.93
CA GLU A 772 -15.65 -3.05 35.72
C GLU A 772 -15.10 -2.86 34.30
N ASP A 773 -14.41 -3.86 33.75
CA ASP A 773 -13.91 -3.84 32.37
C ASP A 773 -15.06 -3.94 31.35
N LYS A 774 -16.09 -4.74 31.69
CA LYS A 774 -17.31 -4.92 30.89
C LYS A 774 -18.13 -3.65 30.82
N ASP A 775 -18.26 -2.92 31.93
CA ASP A 775 -19.00 -1.66 32.02
C ASP A 775 -18.32 -0.57 31.19
N VAL A 776 -16.99 -0.47 31.23
CA VAL A 776 -16.23 0.49 30.40
C VAL A 776 -16.51 0.27 28.92
N LEU A 777 -16.39 -0.98 28.43
CA LEU A 777 -16.68 -1.28 27.03
C LEU A 777 -18.15 -0.99 26.69
N SER A 778 -19.08 -1.36 27.58
CA SER A 778 -20.52 -1.16 27.38
C SER A 778 -20.88 0.31 27.27
N ILE A 779 -20.31 1.17 28.12
CA ILE A 779 -20.53 2.61 28.12
C ILE A 779 -19.92 3.23 26.87
N GLU A 780 -18.62 3.01 26.63
CA GLU A 780 -17.90 3.71 25.56
C GLU A 780 -18.32 3.26 24.17
N MET A 781 -18.62 1.96 23.98
CA MET A 781 -19.14 1.46 22.70
C MET A 781 -20.60 1.84 22.43
N SER A 782 -21.33 2.33 23.44
CA SER A 782 -22.71 2.82 23.27
C SER A 782 -22.78 4.32 22.92
N ARG A 783 -21.68 5.06 23.02
CA ARG A 783 -21.66 6.49 22.65
C ARG A 783 -21.73 6.65 21.14
N THR A 784 -22.64 7.51 20.68
CA THR A 784 -22.99 7.63 19.26
C THR A 784 -22.07 8.56 18.49
N GLY A 785 -21.52 9.59 19.15
CA GLY A 785 -20.81 10.69 18.48
C GLY A 785 -21.75 11.59 17.67
N CYS A 786 -23.07 11.48 17.87
CA CYS A 786 -24.10 12.27 17.19
C CYS A 786 -24.87 13.11 18.21
N ALA A 787 -25.01 14.41 17.97
CA ALA A 787 -25.81 15.28 18.84
C ALA A 787 -27.25 14.78 18.95
N GLY A 788 -27.71 14.57 20.19
CA GLY A 788 -29.11 14.23 20.49
C GLY A 788 -29.57 12.86 19.99
N GLN A 789 -28.66 11.97 19.58
CA GLN A 789 -29.02 10.61 19.17
C GLN A 789 -28.52 9.58 20.17
N PHE A 790 -29.35 8.57 20.39
CA PHE A 790 -29.12 7.47 21.31
C PHE A 790 -29.57 6.18 20.64
N PHE A 791 -28.91 5.08 20.99
CA PHE A 791 -29.41 3.76 20.68
C PHE A 791 -30.65 3.45 21.55
N SER A 792 -31.35 2.38 21.23
CA SER A 792 -32.55 1.98 21.97
C SER A 792 -32.22 1.78 23.46
N PRO A 793 -33.04 2.32 24.39
CA PRO A 793 -32.76 2.28 25.83
C PRO A 793 -32.61 0.88 26.42
N ASP A 794 -33.26 -0.12 25.82
CA ASP A 794 -33.16 -1.53 26.20
C ASP A 794 -31.82 -2.19 25.82
N LEU A 795 -30.96 -1.50 25.07
CA LEU A 795 -29.66 -2.00 24.61
C LEU A 795 -28.46 -1.27 25.22
N THR A 796 -28.69 -0.22 26.01
CA THR A 796 -27.65 0.70 26.48
C THR A 796 -27.61 0.82 27.99
N PRO A 797 -26.43 1.12 28.57
CA PRO A 797 -26.32 1.51 29.97
C PRO A 797 -27.08 2.81 30.23
N SER A 798 -27.64 2.93 31.43
CA SER A 798 -28.41 4.11 31.84
C SER A 798 -27.59 5.41 31.82
N GLU A 799 -26.28 5.28 31.97
CA GLU A 799 -25.27 6.33 31.98
C GLU A 799 -25.18 7.05 30.61
N VAL A 800 -25.44 6.32 29.51
CA VAL A 800 -25.28 6.81 28.13
C VAL A 800 -26.56 7.48 27.61
N THR A 801 -27.62 7.51 28.42
CA THR A 801 -28.89 8.18 28.06
C THR A 801 -28.77 9.71 28.01
N LYS A 802 -27.66 10.27 28.51
CA LYS A 802 -27.34 11.70 28.42
C LYS A 802 -26.43 11.94 27.22
N ALA A 803 -26.76 12.93 26.39
CA ALA A 803 -25.95 13.27 25.22
C ALA A 803 -24.61 13.86 25.68
N ALA A 804 -23.56 13.04 25.70
CA ALA A 804 -22.23 13.45 26.09
C ALA A 804 -21.15 12.64 25.37
N GLY A 805 -20.01 13.29 25.13
CA GLY A 805 -18.90 12.73 24.37
C GLY A 805 -17.54 13.28 24.83
N PRO A 806 -16.49 13.17 24.01
CA PRO A 806 -16.52 12.60 22.65
C PRO A 806 -16.78 11.10 22.67
N ALA A 807 -17.27 10.57 21.54
CA ALA A 807 -17.25 9.13 21.28
C ALA A 807 -15.87 8.71 20.76
N PHE A 808 -15.46 7.47 21.00
CA PHE A 808 -14.14 6.99 20.65
C PHE A 808 -14.18 5.96 19.52
N LEU A 809 -13.35 6.18 18.50
CA LEU A 809 -12.94 5.20 17.50
C LEU A 809 -11.60 4.61 17.95
N VAL A 810 -11.54 3.34 18.33
CA VAL A 810 -10.26 2.65 18.55
C VAL A 810 -9.82 2.03 17.23
N TYR A 811 -9.04 2.79 16.46
CA TYR A 811 -8.61 2.41 15.11
C TYR A 811 -7.63 1.24 15.17
N TYR A 812 -7.93 0.17 14.43
CA TYR A 812 -7.32 -1.18 14.51
C TYR A 812 -7.78 -2.06 15.68
N GLY A 813 -8.82 -1.66 16.43
CA GLY A 813 -9.49 -2.54 17.39
C GLY A 813 -9.88 -3.92 16.79
N PRO A 814 -10.45 -3.99 15.57
CA PRO A 814 -10.75 -5.27 14.90
C PRO A 814 -9.52 -6.11 14.64
N ALA A 815 -8.44 -5.52 14.13
CA ALA A 815 -7.19 -6.24 13.88
C ALA A 815 -6.62 -6.81 15.19
N PHE A 816 -6.67 -6.02 16.27
CA PHE A 816 -6.27 -6.46 17.60
C PHE A 816 -7.12 -7.64 18.13
N LEU A 817 -8.43 -7.65 17.91
CA LEU A 817 -9.27 -8.78 18.36
C LEU A 817 -9.18 -10.00 17.43
N GLN A 818 -8.87 -9.79 16.15
CA GLN A 818 -8.69 -10.87 15.17
C GLN A 818 -7.33 -11.56 15.32
N ALA A 819 -6.30 -10.85 15.77
CA ALA A 819 -4.96 -11.38 16.04
C ALA A 819 -4.90 -12.23 17.33
N LEU A 820 -5.99 -12.91 17.73
CA LEU A 820 -6.08 -13.65 18.99
C LEU A 820 -5.01 -14.73 19.12
N GLY A 821 -4.73 -15.49 18.05
CA GLY A 821 -3.71 -16.54 18.08
C GLY A 821 -3.93 -17.54 19.22
N ALA A 822 -2.96 -17.64 20.13
CA ALA A 822 -3.03 -18.45 21.35
C ALA A 822 -3.36 -17.62 22.62
N ASP A 823 -3.62 -16.32 22.47
CA ASP A 823 -3.87 -15.45 23.61
C ASP A 823 -5.22 -15.71 24.28
N CYS A 824 -5.27 -15.37 25.56
CA CYS A 824 -6.52 -15.32 26.30
C CYS A 824 -7.41 -14.16 25.79
N PRO A 825 -8.64 -14.44 25.34
CA PRO A 825 -9.56 -13.41 24.85
C PRO A 825 -9.92 -12.38 25.92
N VAL A 826 -10.02 -12.79 27.20
CA VAL A 826 -10.28 -11.90 28.34
C VAL A 826 -9.18 -10.86 28.47
N LEU A 827 -7.90 -11.26 28.42
CA LEU A 827 -6.79 -10.33 28.57
C LEU A 827 -6.76 -9.28 27.45
N ARG A 828 -7.07 -9.67 26.20
CA ARG A 828 -7.21 -8.70 25.10
C ARG A 828 -8.36 -7.72 25.34
N LEU A 829 -9.50 -8.19 25.83
CA LEU A 829 -10.62 -7.32 26.18
C LEU A 829 -10.26 -6.34 27.31
N ARG A 830 -9.52 -6.79 28.34
CA ARG A 830 -9.05 -5.91 29.42
C ARG A 830 -8.09 -4.83 28.92
N VAL A 831 -7.17 -5.17 28.02
CA VAL A 831 -6.29 -4.18 27.35
C VAL A 831 -7.13 -3.16 26.58
N LEU A 832 -8.16 -3.61 25.86
CA LEU A 832 -9.05 -2.71 25.14
C LEU A 832 -9.85 -1.80 26.09
N SER A 833 -10.39 -2.34 27.19
CA SER A 833 -11.05 -1.55 28.25
C SER A 833 -10.12 -0.48 28.81
N GLU A 834 -8.86 -0.82 29.05
CA GLU A 834 -7.88 0.10 29.60
C GLU A 834 -7.55 1.27 28.64
N ILE A 835 -7.49 0.99 27.34
CA ILE A 835 -7.33 2.03 26.31
C ILE A 835 -8.51 3.01 26.34
N TYR A 836 -9.74 2.50 26.52
CA TYR A 836 -10.93 3.35 26.66
C TYR A 836 -10.89 4.20 27.94
N ARG A 837 -10.46 3.65 29.09
CA ARG A 837 -10.30 4.42 30.33
C ARG A 837 -9.31 5.57 30.15
N CYS A 838 -8.12 5.26 29.68
CA CYS A 838 -7.07 6.24 29.43
C CYS A 838 -7.52 7.33 28.45
N ALA A 839 -8.27 6.96 27.39
CA ALA A 839 -8.84 7.93 26.49
C ALA A 839 -9.90 8.82 27.16
N ARG A 840 -10.77 8.26 28.01
CA ARG A 840 -11.76 9.04 28.76
C ARG A 840 -11.12 10.03 29.72
N GLU A 841 -9.97 9.72 30.30
CA GLU A 841 -9.22 10.66 31.13
C GLU A 841 -8.61 11.81 30.31
N LEU A 842 -8.11 11.52 29.10
CA LEU A 842 -7.58 12.54 28.19
C LEU A 842 -8.66 13.43 27.58
N TRP A 843 -9.86 12.88 27.39
CA TRP A 843 -11.05 13.57 26.92
C TRP A 843 -12.23 13.32 27.86
N PRO A 844 -12.31 14.06 28.97
CA PRO A 844 -13.40 13.95 29.92
C PRO A 844 -14.76 14.11 29.25
N GLU A 845 -15.74 13.38 29.76
CA GLU A 845 -17.11 13.43 29.27
C GLU A 845 -17.69 14.85 29.35
N SER A 846 -18.24 15.34 28.24
CA SER A 846 -18.94 16.63 28.20
C SER A 846 -20.09 16.63 27.19
N GLN A 847 -21.14 17.38 27.49
CA GLN A 847 -22.27 17.58 26.56
C GLN A 847 -21.84 18.33 25.29
N ALA A 848 -20.89 19.27 25.42
CA ALA A 848 -20.35 20.03 24.29
C ALA A 848 -19.65 19.13 23.26
N ALA A 849 -19.08 18.01 23.69
CA ALA A 849 -18.42 17.05 22.82
C ALA A 849 -19.33 15.89 22.35
N ALA A 850 -20.65 15.95 22.58
CA ALA A 850 -21.58 14.86 22.20
C ALA A 850 -21.60 14.56 20.69
N ALA A 851 -21.31 15.56 19.85
CA ALA A 851 -21.23 15.43 18.40
C ALA A 851 -19.79 15.20 17.88
N MET A 852 -18.84 14.94 18.78
CA MET A 852 -17.43 14.78 18.45
C MET A 852 -17.03 13.31 18.52
N SER A 853 -16.11 12.92 17.63
CA SER A 853 -15.43 11.63 17.69
C SER A 853 -13.93 11.86 17.82
N VAL A 854 -13.25 11.00 18.57
CA VAL A 854 -11.78 11.00 18.74
C VAL A 854 -11.24 9.65 18.29
N HIS A 855 -10.18 9.69 17.49
CA HIS A 855 -9.52 8.51 16.95
C HIS A 855 -8.34 8.11 17.84
N ILE A 856 -8.38 6.90 18.37
CA ILE A 856 -7.32 6.32 19.19
C ILE A 856 -6.64 5.25 18.35
N ARG A 857 -5.45 5.55 17.84
CA ARG A 857 -4.68 4.66 16.98
C ARG A 857 -3.90 3.64 17.80
N ILE A 858 -4.15 2.36 17.57
CA ILE A 858 -3.48 1.26 18.28
C ILE A 858 -2.54 0.45 17.39
N ASP A 859 -2.02 1.08 16.33
CA ASP A 859 -1.11 0.48 15.34
C ASP A 859 0.04 -0.31 15.95
N THR A 860 0.59 0.20 17.05
CA THR A 860 1.78 -0.37 17.70
C THR A 860 1.51 -1.67 18.45
N ILE A 861 0.24 -1.97 18.76
CA ILE A 861 -0.16 -3.19 19.48
C ILE A 861 -1.12 -4.09 18.68
N LYS A 862 -1.65 -3.63 17.54
CA LYS A 862 -2.70 -4.34 16.77
C LYS A 862 -2.36 -5.80 16.43
N GLY A 863 -1.08 -6.12 16.24
CA GLY A 863 -0.61 -7.45 15.88
C GLY A 863 0.19 -8.16 16.97
N LEU A 864 0.41 -7.52 18.12
CA LEU A 864 1.21 -8.11 19.20
C LEU A 864 0.40 -9.13 19.99
N ALA A 865 1.05 -10.20 20.43
CA ALA A 865 0.53 -11.12 21.43
C ALA A 865 0.51 -10.45 22.81
N VAL A 866 -0.39 -10.90 23.70
CA VAL A 866 -0.49 -10.37 25.07
C VAL A 866 0.84 -10.49 25.82
N GLN A 867 1.57 -11.58 25.61
CA GLN A 867 2.91 -11.77 26.19
C GLN A 867 3.90 -10.70 25.72
N GLU A 868 3.87 -10.31 24.44
CA GLU A 868 4.77 -9.28 23.92
C GLU A 868 4.44 -7.90 24.51
N ILE A 869 3.16 -7.61 24.76
CA ILE A 869 2.71 -6.40 25.46
C ILE A 869 3.24 -6.41 26.90
N GLN A 870 3.13 -7.54 27.61
CA GLN A 870 3.64 -7.73 28.97
C GLN A 870 5.17 -7.62 29.03
N ASP A 871 5.88 -8.19 28.07
CA ASP A 871 7.35 -8.19 28.02
C ASP A 871 7.91 -6.77 28.01
N VAL A 872 7.21 -5.80 27.40
CA VAL A 872 7.60 -4.38 27.46
C VAL A 872 7.59 -3.85 28.89
N LEU A 873 6.59 -4.23 29.70
CA LEU A 873 6.51 -3.83 31.11
C LEU A 873 7.65 -4.46 31.92
N THR A 874 7.95 -5.74 31.68
CA THR A 874 9.06 -6.43 32.37
C THR A 874 10.43 -5.82 32.05
N LYS A 875 10.57 -5.17 30.89
CA LYS A 875 11.78 -4.43 30.47
C LYS A 875 11.87 -3.03 31.08
N GLY A 876 10.93 -2.66 31.96
CA GLY A 876 10.88 -1.34 32.59
C GLY A 876 10.43 -0.23 31.65
N GLU A 877 9.73 -0.58 30.57
CA GLU A 877 9.08 0.38 29.68
C GLU A 877 7.57 0.37 29.91
N LEU A 878 6.89 1.37 29.34
CA LEU A 878 5.46 1.61 29.56
C LEU A 878 4.74 1.67 28.22
N TRP A 879 3.44 1.37 28.26
CA TRP A 879 2.51 1.68 27.19
C TRP A 879 1.72 2.92 27.56
N LEU A 880 1.67 3.90 26.66
CA LEU A 880 0.98 5.17 26.86
C LEU A 880 -0.11 5.36 25.81
N VAL A 881 -1.22 5.97 26.20
CA VAL A 881 -2.11 6.69 25.27
C VAL A 881 -1.65 8.14 25.24
N THR A 882 -1.09 8.59 24.13
CA THR A 882 -0.58 9.95 23.98
C THR A 882 -1.53 10.78 23.13
N LYS A 883 -2.03 11.89 23.66
CA LYS A 883 -2.83 12.86 22.90
C LYS A 883 -1.94 13.61 21.91
N HIS A 884 -2.24 13.50 20.62
CA HIS A 884 -1.48 14.16 19.57
C HIS A 884 -2.13 15.49 19.15
N ASN A 885 -3.46 15.49 19.01
CA ASN A 885 -4.27 16.69 18.79
C ASN A 885 -5.65 16.52 19.47
N GLU A 886 -6.59 17.43 19.22
CA GLU A 886 -7.91 17.37 19.86
C GLU A 886 -8.80 16.22 19.36
N SER A 887 -8.49 15.65 18.20
CA SER A 887 -9.26 14.57 17.56
C SER A 887 -8.51 13.23 17.51
N GLU A 888 -7.25 13.16 17.93
CA GLU A 888 -6.41 11.98 17.74
C GLU A 888 -5.47 11.69 18.92
N ALA A 889 -5.35 10.40 19.22
CA ALA A 889 -4.41 9.80 20.17
C ALA A 889 -3.70 8.60 19.56
N PHE A 890 -2.54 8.24 20.13
CA PHE A 890 -1.79 7.04 19.74
C PHE A 890 -1.47 6.21 20.98
N VAL A 891 -1.67 4.90 20.89
CA VAL A 891 -1.03 3.96 21.81
C VAL A 891 0.41 3.76 21.37
N GLU A 892 1.35 4.01 22.26
CA GLU A 892 2.77 3.88 21.95
C GLU A 892 3.60 3.42 23.14
N ARG A 893 4.63 2.63 22.83
CA ARG A 893 5.68 2.24 23.77
C ARG A 893 6.54 3.46 24.13
N ALA A 894 6.82 3.60 25.42
CA ALA A 894 7.65 4.66 25.97
C ALA A 894 8.61 4.16 27.05
N SER A 895 9.89 4.51 26.90
CA SER A 895 10.85 4.38 27.99
C SER A 895 10.70 5.53 28.99
N HIS A 896 11.27 5.40 30.19
CA HIS A 896 11.31 6.48 31.19
C HIS A 896 11.87 7.79 30.61
N ARG A 897 12.85 7.73 29.69
CA ARG A 897 13.41 8.91 29.02
C ARG A 897 12.38 9.60 28.12
N LYS A 898 11.57 8.82 27.39
CA LYS A 898 10.50 9.36 26.52
C LYS A 898 9.37 9.95 27.36
N LEU A 899 8.98 9.28 28.45
CA LEU A 899 8.01 9.79 29.42
C LEU A 899 8.45 11.16 29.98
N ASN A 900 9.70 11.28 30.43
CA ASN A 900 10.26 12.54 30.91
C ASN A 900 10.24 13.65 29.85
N ARG A 901 10.38 13.29 28.56
CA ARG A 901 10.25 14.26 27.47
C ARG A 901 8.82 14.78 27.34
N PHE A 902 7.82 13.90 27.40
CA PHE A 902 6.42 14.30 27.34
C PHE A 902 6.01 15.19 28.50
N VAL A 903 6.47 14.87 29.71
CA VAL A 903 6.27 15.74 30.89
C VAL A 903 6.89 17.12 30.65
N ARG A 904 8.14 17.18 30.14
CA ARG A 904 8.83 18.45 29.86
C ARG A 904 8.17 19.27 28.75
N SER A 905 7.60 18.62 27.74
CA SER A 905 6.90 19.29 26.64
C SER A 905 5.43 19.59 26.95
N CYS A 906 4.96 19.31 28.17
CA CYS A 906 3.56 19.41 28.57
C CYS A 906 2.61 18.64 27.63
N GLN A 907 3.10 17.55 27.02
CA GLN A 907 2.28 16.69 26.18
C GLN A 907 1.37 15.86 27.07
N LYS A 908 0.06 15.83 26.77
CA LYS A 908 -0.92 15.07 27.54
C LYS A 908 -0.84 13.58 27.15
N PHE A 909 -0.72 12.71 28.14
CA PHE A 909 -0.72 11.27 27.96
C PHE A 909 -1.32 10.59 29.19
N GLN A 910 -1.70 9.32 29.05
CA GLN A 910 -2.04 8.42 30.15
C GLN A 910 -1.26 7.13 30.03
N VAL A 911 -0.87 6.55 31.17
CA VAL A 911 -0.19 5.25 31.23
C VAL A 911 -1.25 4.17 31.26
N LEU A 912 -1.17 3.17 30.38
CA LEU A 912 -2.07 2.02 30.45
C LEU A 912 -1.76 1.21 31.72
N ASP A 913 -2.74 1.05 32.61
CA ASP A 913 -2.60 0.15 33.75
C ASP A 913 -2.81 -1.30 33.32
N LEU A 914 -1.68 -1.96 33.05
CA LEU A 914 -1.64 -3.35 32.58
C LEU A 914 -1.16 -4.30 33.69
N GLY A 915 -1.28 -3.91 34.97
CA GLY A 915 -0.85 -4.74 36.10
C GLY A 915 -1.47 -6.14 36.10
N PHE A 916 -2.70 -6.25 35.60
CA PHE A 916 -3.42 -7.52 35.48
C PHE A 916 -2.77 -8.55 34.54
N LEU A 917 -1.87 -8.13 33.64
CA LEU A 917 -1.11 -9.08 32.80
C LEU A 917 -0.08 -9.87 33.61
N SER A 918 0.36 -9.36 34.77
CA SER A 918 1.34 -10.03 35.63
C SER A 918 0.70 -11.08 36.56
N GLU A 919 -0.58 -10.95 36.85
CA GLU A 919 -1.30 -11.84 37.76
C GLU A 919 -1.62 -13.19 37.11
N SER A 920 -1.83 -13.20 35.79
CA SER A 920 -2.15 -14.41 35.02
C SER A 920 -0.96 -15.36 34.82
N SER A 921 0.26 -14.91 35.06
CA SER A 921 1.48 -15.74 34.93
C SER A 921 1.68 -16.72 36.09
N ILE A 922 0.87 -16.60 37.14
CA ILE A 922 1.03 -17.32 38.42
C ILE A 922 0.06 -18.51 38.54
N SER A 923 -0.89 -18.66 37.61
CA SER A 923 -1.83 -19.79 37.49
C SER A 923 -1.47 -20.69 36.32
#